data_AF-A0A418IPZ3-F1
#
_entry.id   AF-A0A418IPZ3-F1
#
_cell.length_a   1.000
_cell.length_b   1.000
_cell.length_c   1.000
_cell.angle_alpha   90.00
_cell.angle_beta   90.00
_cell.angle_gamma   90.00
#
_symmetry.space_group_name_H-M   'P 1'
#
loop_
_entity.id
_entity.type
_entity.pdbx_description
1 polymer ?
#
loop_
_entity_poly.entity_id
_entity_poly.type
_entity_poly.pdbx_seq_one_letter_code
_entity_poly.pdbx_strand_id
1 'polypeptide(L)'
;MISTLSIRNQYTSELTRCINEIVILLPLNKPCKINLNGLTITVTDGIIVNNADLYQMLDVQELLELKIPLPLFIEKDINISKSYFDFNCIHFVEQFRNLVLEIIHRPIQDEFSMNVYISSIIEFLLREARVVLSSIYIPCLNTKHPLVARITKYIHDNICNTLNTKHLSQTFYISQSYISILFANNININFKYYTTSLRIALSLYDLIQNNKSIYEVAIKYQFLNVTTYSKHFKYYIQMPPKKYIYLFKKGYYKSPYKIISNDVPSKSYLDKVQPPTKDTNNSDYSLNLSKLSFNNFFKPMTILIQLDDIYALNHFYESHTMHNDTTTIFPKVNFCILDTHLRRLNTLSAQQIINRIKQLILKGHQLTIKITHLSLRQTQKFSVAKLLAELVNDLNQITLQFDFSYYTYNELLNFIEKVRLKYPLIKIGTTIDSIIKSKNTLSQILHNITSIKADFYYIDLDLNSFYRLMAHKVAQSQTDHNLKQVLLIFISQLGDEYAKKLIITHLTHNSLQDYYNTSSQQTHILLTRFLVELNQSICGFGYPYYTDDNDRIMLFNKYHCPMPIVHIYSFLKAFFKQQVALLPNAIICKTNWHYHILLFSNVEKSSFLVRINHHFIKSFPVFSRLLNKDHGMITNLLPSNIDQKIFGLSYIEQINSANYPLSKLSLHYFKEPLIYKLSQSSLQYIMIAMS
;
A
#
# COMPACT_ATOMS: atom_id res chain seq x y z
N MET A 1 -12.90 25.47 6.81
CA MET A 1 -13.62 24.83 5.69
C MET A 1 -13.50 23.36 5.91
N ILE A 2 -14.60 22.65 5.73
CA ILE A 2 -14.80 21.33 6.30
C ILE A 2 -15.15 20.41 5.15
N SER A 3 -14.41 19.31 4.95
CA SER A 3 -14.88 18.21 4.10
C SER A 3 -16.19 17.68 4.65
N THR A 4 -17.21 17.64 3.81
CA THR A 4 -18.55 17.19 4.18
C THR A 4 -18.87 15.91 3.46
N LEU A 5 -19.37 14.93 4.18
CA LEU A 5 -20.00 13.73 3.62
C LEU A 5 -21.50 13.83 3.87
N SER A 6 -22.30 13.60 2.85
CA SER A 6 -23.77 13.57 2.96
C SER A 6 -24.35 12.52 2.03
N ILE A 7 -25.43 11.86 2.44
CA ILE A 7 -26.21 10.98 1.56
C ILE A 7 -27.41 11.78 1.07
N ARG A 8 -27.56 11.91 -0.24
CA ARG A 8 -28.64 12.63 -0.90
C ARG A 8 -29.70 11.65 -1.37
N ASN A 9 -30.91 11.78 -0.81
CA ASN A 9 -32.09 10.99 -1.19
C ASN A 9 -33.15 11.90 -1.78
N GLN A 10 -33.75 11.49 -2.91
CA GLN A 10 -34.81 12.22 -3.61
C GLN A 10 -34.46 13.71 -3.81
N TYR A 11 -33.24 13.97 -4.25
CA TYR A 11 -32.67 15.31 -4.28
C TYR A 11 -32.42 15.76 -5.72
N THR A 12 -32.87 16.97 -6.04
CA THR A 12 -32.49 17.67 -7.27
C THR A 12 -31.82 18.97 -6.86
N SER A 13 -30.60 19.21 -7.36
CA SER A 13 -29.89 20.46 -7.08
C SER A 13 -30.19 21.50 -8.14
N GLU A 14 -29.92 22.77 -7.81
CA GLU A 14 -29.75 23.81 -8.82
C GLU A 14 -28.43 23.60 -9.58
N LEU A 15 -28.36 24.12 -10.81
CA LEU A 15 -27.12 24.13 -11.58
C LEU A 15 -26.17 25.17 -10.97
N THR A 16 -25.08 24.68 -10.37
CA THR A 16 -24.12 25.53 -9.66
C THR A 16 -22.70 25.24 -10.11
N ARG A 17 -21.79 26.18 -9.86
CA ARG A 17 -20.36 25.96 -10.08
C ARG A 17 -19.72 25.39 -8.83
N CYS A 18 -18.97 24.32 -8.98
CA CYS A 18 -18.08 23.81 -7.94
C CYS A 18 -16.93 24.81 -7.75
N ILE A 19 -16.79 25.36 -6.54
CA ILE A 19 -15.78 26.38 -6.24
C ILE A 19 -15.09 26.00 -4.94
N ASN A 20 -13.76 25.98 -4.95
CA ASN A 20 -12.91 25.75 -3.79
C ASN A 20 -13.08 24.36 -3.15
N GLU A 21 -13.56 23.39 -3.91
CA GLU A 21 -13.68 22.01 -3.51
C GLU A 21 -13.52 21.08 -4.72
N ILE A 22 -13.30 19.80 -4.44
CA ILE A 22 -13.48 18.70 -5.38
C ILE A 22 -14.56 17.82 -4.76
N VAL A 23 -15.58 17.49 -5.55
CA VAL A 23 -16.75 16.73 -5.10
C VAL A 23 -16.72 15.36 -5.73
N ILE A 24 -16.82 14.32 -4.90
CA ILE A 24 -16.93 12.92 -5.30
C ILE A 24 -18.39 12.51 -5.10
N LEU A 25 -19.01 12.00 -6.16
CA LEU A 25 -20.41 11.56 -6.16
C LEU A 25 -20.44 10.06 -6.46
N LEU A 26 -20.92 9.26 -5.51
CA LEU A 26 -20.97 7.79 -5.61
C LEU A 26 -22.41 7.28 -5.45
N PRO A 27 -23.03 6.73 -6.50
CA PRO A 27 -24.34 6.11 -6.39
C PRO A 27 -24.24 4.85 -5.52
N LEU A 28 -25.10 4.70 -4.51
CA LEU A 28 -25.05 3.55 -3.60
C LEU A 28 -25.78 2.33 -4.15
N ASN A 29 -27.01 2.51 -4.67
CA ASN A 29 -27.83 1.41 -5.17
C ASN A 29 -28.22 1.57 -6.64
N LYS A 30 -28.71 2.75 -7.05
CA LYS A 30 -29.22 2.98 -8.41
C LYS A 30 -28.37 3.98 -9.16
N PRO A 31 -28.16 3.77 -10.48
CA PRO A 31 -27.53 4.78 -11.31
C PRO A 31 -28.29 6.10 -11.23
N CYS A 32 -27.57 7.22 -11.16
CA CYS A 32 -28.17 8.54 -11.06
C CYS A 32 -27.82 9.39 -12.29
N LYS A 33 -28.63 10.41 -12.57
CA LYS A 33 -28.34 11.36 -13.66
C LYS A 33 -27.71 12.62 -13.08
N ILE A 34 -26.54 12.98 -13.60
CA ILE A 34 -25.83 14.20 -13.24
C ILE A 34 -25.59 14.99 -14.53
N ASN A 35 -25.96 16.27 -14.52
CA ASN A 35 -25.53 17.19 -15.57
C ASN A 35 -24.16 17.73 -15.16
N LEU A 36 -23.10 17.39 -15.89
CA LEU A 36 -21.75 17.92 -15.69
C LEU A 36 -21.33 18.70 -16.93
N ASN A 37 -21.05 19.99 -16.75
CA ASN A 37 -20.62 20.92 -17.79
C ASN A 37 -21.53 20.93 -19.04
N GLY A 38 -22.83 20.71 -18.88
CA GLY A 38 -23.81 20.68 -19.98
C GLY A 38 -24.07 19.30 -20.58
N LEU A 39 -23.35 18.26 -20.14
CA LEU A 39 -23.62 16.87 -20.46
C LEU A 39 -24.45 16.20 -19.37
N THR A 40 -25.61 15.66 -19.73
CA THR A 40 -26.34 14.73 -18.86
C THR A 40 -25.69 13.35 -18.94
N ILE A 41 -25.05 12.92 -17.85
CA ILE A 41 -24.34 11.67 -17.72
C ILE A 41 -25.12 10.76 -16.77
N THR A 42 -25.31 9.50 -17.15
CA THR A 42 -25.77 8.46 -16.23
C THR A 42 -24.57 7.90 -15.50
N VAL A 43 -24.53 8.11 -14.19
CA VAL A 43 -23.44 7.70 -13.32
C VAL A 43 -23.83 6.40 -12.63
N THR A 44 -23.07 5.34 -12.90
CA THR A 44 -23.23 4.00 -12.29
C THR A 44 -22.29 3.84 -11.11
N ASP A 45 -21.01 4.13 -11.34
CA ASP A 45 -19.91 3.77 -10.45
C ASP A 45 -19.45 4.95 -9.58
N GLY A 46 -19.41 6.13 -10.18
CA GLY A 46 -19.06 7.39 -9.53
C GLY A 46 -18.67 8.46 -10.53
N ILE A 47 -18.60 9.71 -10.07
CA ILE A 47 -18.11 10.85 -10.86
C ILE A 47 -17.39 11.84 -9.95
N ILE A 48 -16.39 12.53 -10.51
CA ILE A 48 -15.67 13.60 -9.83
C ILE A 48 -16.05 14.93 -10.48
N VAL A 49 -16.47 15.88 -9.66
CA VAL A 49 -16.71 17.27 -10.04
C VAL A 49 -15.52 18.09 -9.55
N ASN A 50 -14.78 18.66 -10.49
CA ASN A 50 -13.58 19.44 -10.22
C ASN A 50 -13.91 20.88 -9.86
N ASN A 51 -12.95 21.56 -9.24
CA ASN A 51 -13.02 23.01 -9.08
C ASN A 51 -13.22 23.67 -10.45
N ALA A 52 -14.12 24.66 -10.47
CA ALA A 52 -14.65 25.35 -11.64
C ALA A 52 -15.70 24.58 -12.47
N ASP A 53 -15.93 23.27 -12.31
CA ASP A 53 -16.98 22.57 -13.07
C ASP A 53 -18.38 23.11 -12.75
N LEU A 54 -19.27 23.14 -13.76
CA LEU A 54 -20.71 23.32 -13.56
C LEU A 54 -21.35 21.96 -13.38
N TYR A 55 -22.15 21.79 -12.34
CA TYR A 55 -22.82 20.52 -12.10
C TYR A 55 -24.23 20.69 -11.53
N GLN A 56 -25.09 19.71 -11.83
CA GLN A 56 -26.44 19.62 -11.31
C GLN A 56 -26.80 18.15 -11.08
N MET A 57 -27.33 17.84 -9.90
CA MET A 57 -27.89 16.54 -9.56
C MET A 57 -29.35 16.49 -10.04
N LEU A 58 -29.72 15.49 -10.85
CA LEU A 58 -31.06 15.35 -11.43
C LEU A 58 -31.78 14.15 -10.81
N ASP A 59 -32.73 14.41 -9.92
CA ASP A 59 -33.56 13.40 -9.24
C ASP A 59 -32.75 12.21 -8.71
N VAL A 60 -31.72 12.52 -7.89
CA VAL A 60 -30.80 11.51 -7.39
C VAL A 60 -31.40 10.77 -6.20
N GLN A 61 -31.25 9.45 -6.20
CA GLN A 61 -31.66 8.56 -5.11
C GLN A 61 -30.41 7.90 -4.54
N GLU A 62 -30.23 7.97 -3.23
CA GLU A 62 -29.17 7.24 -2.51
C GLU A 62 -27.77 7.54 -3.08
N LEU A 63 -27.47 8.83 -3.26
CA LEU A 63 -26.19 9.31 -3.76
C LEU A 63 -25.30 9.79 -2.60
N LEU A 64 -24.14 9.19 -2.44
CA LEU A 64 -23.13 9.70 -1.51
C LEU A 64 -22.39 10.88 -2.15
N GLU A 65 -22.38 12.01 -1.46
CA GLU A 65 -21.66 13.23 -1.81
C GLU A 65 -20.56 13.48 -0.78
N LEU A 66 -19.30 13.37 -1.22
CA LEU A 66 -18.12 13.74 -0.44
C LEU A 66 -17.47 14.99 -1.06
N LYS A 67 -17.44 16.08 -0.31
CA LYS A 67 -16.79 17.34 -0.71
C LYS A 67 -15.47 17.47 0.01
N ILE A 68 -14.38 17.69 -0.73
CA ILE A 68 -13.04 17.89 -0.17
C ILE A 68 -12.51 19.28 -0.56
N PRO A 69 -12.16 20.15 0.39
CA PRO A 69 -11.64 21.49 0.11
C PRO A 69 -10.39 21.49 -0.80
N LEU A 70 -10.40 22.36 -1.81
CA LEU A 70 -9.30 22.52 -2.77
C LEU A 70 -7.93 22.82 -2.11
N PRO A 71 -7.83 23.61 -1.01
CA PRO A 71 -6.56 23.84 -0.32
C PRO A 71 -5.79 22.57 0.08
N LEU A 72 -6.49 21.48 0.39
CA LEU A 72 -5.86 20.22 0.82
C LEU A 72 -5.13 19.52 -0.33
N PHE A 73 -5.70 19.63 -1.53
CA PHE A 73 -5.07 19.15 -2.74
C PHE A 73 -3.85 20.01 -3.11
N ILE A 74 -3.95 21.33 -2.93
CA ILE A 74 -2.85 22.27 -3.19
C ILE A 74 -1.68 22.06 -2.21
N GLU A 75 -1.95 21.71 -0.95
CA GLU A 75 -0.90 21.38 0.04
C GLU A 75 -0.11 20.12 -0.38
N LYS A 76 -0.78 19.13 -0.99
CA LYS A 76 -0.15 17.88 -1.45
C LYS A 76 0.57 18.03 -2.79
N ASP A 77 0.06 18.88 -3.69
CA ASP A 77 0.72 19.18 -4.96
C ASP A 77 0.46 20.62 -5.44
N ILE A 78 1.54 21.39 -5.53
CA ILE A 78 1.56 22.79 -5.96
C ILE A 78 1.15 22.93 -7.45
N ASN A 79 1.29 21.89 -8.27
CA ASN A 79 0.99 21.91 -9.70
C ASN A 79 -0.45 21.50 -10.05
N ILE A 80 -1.35 21.39 -9.07
CA ILE A 80 -2.72 20.94 -9.30
C ILE A 80 -3.58 21.89 -10.13
N SER A 81 -3.15 23.14 -10.32
CA SER A 81 -3.84 24.10 -11.20
C SER A 81 -3.84 23.69 -12.67
N LYS A 82 -2.87 22.86 -13.09
CA LYS A 82 -2.76 22.28 -14.44
C LYS A 82 -3.24 20.84 -14.49
N SER A 83 -4.19 20.49 -13.65
CA SER A 83 -4.73 19.14 -13.61
C SER A 83 -6.22 19.16 -13.28
N TYR A 84 -6.91 18.12 -13.71
CA TYR A 84 -8.24 17.78 -13.23
C TYR A 84 -8.29 16.30 -12.91
N PHE A 85 -9.33 15.89 -12.19
CA PHE A 85 -9.56 14.52 -11.81
C PHE A 85 -10.69 13.94 -12.64
N ASP A 86 -10.42 12.84 -13.32
CA ASP A 86 -11.39 12.07 -14.09
C ASP A 86 -11.63 10.74 -13.40
N PHE A 87 -12.89 10.48 -13.03
CA PHE A 87 -13.27 9.24 -12.38
C PHE A 87 -13.02 8.03 -13.29
N ASN A 88 -13.12 8.21 -14.62
CA ASN A 88 -12.90 7.12 -15.57
C ASN A 88 -11.44 6.67 -15.66
N CYS A 89 -10.50 7.47 -15.14
CA CYS A 89 -9.10 7.08 -15.02
C CYS A 89 -8.85 6.14 -13.82
N ILE A 90 -9.81 5.99 -12.90
CA ILE A 90 -9.69 5.10 -11.75
C ILE A 90 -9.79 3.65 -12.21
N HIS A 91 -8.69 2.91 -12.02
CA HIS A 91 -8.60 1.51 -12.47
C HIS A 91 -9.30 0.56 -11.49
N PHE A 92 -9.33 0.90 -10.20
CA PHE A 92 -9.95 0.12 -9.13
C PHE A 92 -11.11 0.86 -8.46
N VAL A 93 -12.18 1.06 -9.22
CA VAL A 93 -13.41 1.74 -8.75
C VAL A 93 -13.90 1.19 -7.41
N GLU A 94 -13.96 -0.13 -7.24
CA GLU A 94 -14.41 -0.75 -5.98
C GLU A 94 -13.48 -0.46 -4.79
N GLN A 95 -12.17 -0.39 -5.01
CA GLN A 95 -11.24 -0.01 -3.94
C GLN A 95 -11.45 1.44 -3.52
N PHE A 96 -11.62 2.33 -4.51
CA PHE A 96 -11.92 3.72 -4.26
C PHE A 96 -13.27 3.90 -3.55
N ARG A 97 -14.30 3.16 -3.98
CA ARG A 97 -15.61 3.13 -3.31
C ARG A 97 -15.49 2.66 -1.87
N ASN A 98 -14.80 1.54 -1.61
CA ASN A 98 -14.59 1.04 -0.25
C ASN A 98 -13.81 2.03 0.62
N LEU A 99 -12.79 2.69 0.05
CA LEU A 99 -12.06 3.76 0.73
C LEU A 99 -13.01 4.90 1.12
N VAL A 100 -13.87 5.38 0.21
CA VAL A 100 -14.82 6.48 0.50
C VAL A 100 -15.97 6.05 1.42
N LEU A 101 -16.33 4.77 1.43
CA LEU A 101 -17.41 4.22 2.25
C LEU A 101 -16.96 3.76 3.65
N GLU A 102 -15.65 3.67 3.91
CA GLU A 102 -15.09 3.19 5.17
C GLU A 102 -15.68 3.95 6.38
N ILE A 103 -15.88 5.26 6.24
CA ILE A 103 -16.40 6.12 7.29
C ILE A 103 -17.89 5.89 7.63
N ILE A 104 -18.66 5.33 6.69
CA ILE A 104 -20.05 4.94 6.94
C ILE A 104 -20.10 3.65 7.76
N HIS A 105 -19.18 2.71 7.48
CA HIS A 105 -19.09 1.45 8.20
C HIS A 105 -18.43 1.59 9.58
N ARG A 106 -17.43 2.47 9.68
CA ARG A 106 -16.69 2.74 10.91
C ARG A 106 -16.58 4.25 11.12
N PRO A 107 -17.55 4.88 11.82
CA PRO A 107 -17.54 6.32 12.03
C PRO A 107 -16.27 6.74 12.78
N ILE A 108 -15.45 7.54 12.13
CA ILE A 108 -14.20 8.05 12.70
C ILE A 108 -14.53 9.22 13.61
N GLN A 109 -14.16 9.10 14.88
CA GLN A 109 -14.46 10.12 15.90
C GLN A 109 -13.28 11.03 16.20
N ASP A 110 -12.05 10.60 15.89
CA ASP A 110 -10.84 11.36 16.18
C ASP A 110 -10.32 12.15 14.97
N GLU A 111 -9.77 13.32 15.26
CA GLU A 111 -9.33 14.31 14.28
C GLU A 111 -8.15 13.82 13.43
N PHE A 112 -7.24 13.05 14.03
CA PHE A 112 -6.04 12.56 13.35
C PHE A 112 -6.39 11.49 12.32
N SER A 113 -7.20 10.50 12.68
CA SER A 113 -7.67 9.46 11.75
C SER A 113 -8.52 10.06 10.62
N MET A 114 -9.32 11.10 10.90
CA MET A 114 -10.03 11.84 9.85
C MET A 114 -9.07 12.51 8.87
N ASN A 115 -7.98 13.10 9.37
CA ASN A 115 -6.93 13.68 8.53
C ASN A 115 -6.23 12.62 7.68
N VAL A 116 -5.91 11.45 8.25
CA VAL A 116 -5.30 10.33 7.52
C VAL A 116 -6.25 9.78 6.46
N TYR A 117 -7.52 9.65 6.78
CA TYR A 117 -8.59 9.19 5.88
C TYR A 117 -8.78 10.13 4.68
N ILE A 118 -8.93 11.44 4.91
CA ILE A 118 -9.03 12.40 3.81
C ILE A 118 -7.72 12.44 3.01
N SER A 119 -6.57 12.33 3.68
CA SER A 119 -5.26 12.27 3.01
C SER A 119 -5.12 11.06 2.08
N SER A 120 -5.59 9.88 2.49
CA SER A 120 -5.52 8.67 1.66
C SER A 120 -6.42 8.77 0.43
N ILE A 121 -7.60 9.40 0.54
CA ILE A 121 -8.47 9.69 -0.61
C ILE A 121 -7.78 10.67 -1.59
N ILE A 122 -7.18 11.75 -1.06
CA ILE A 122 -6.47 12.73 -1.90
C ILE A 122 -5.29 12.07 -2.62
N GLU A 123 -4.48 11.26 -1.91
CA GLU A 123 -3.34 10.54 -2.48
C GLU A 123 -3.78 9.52 -3.54
N PHE A 124 -4.89 8.83 -3.33
CA PHE A 124 -5.47 7.94 -4.32
C PHE A 124 -5.87 8.70 -5.58
N LEU A 125 -6.59 9.82 -5.45
CA LEU A 125 -7.02 10.64 -6.58
C LEU A 125 -5.82 11.21 -7.36
N LEU A 126 -4.79 11.69 -6.65
CA LEU A 126 -3.55 12.19 -7.26
C LEU A 126 -2.82 11.11 -8.08
N ARG A 127 -2.90 9.85 -7.63
CA ARG A 127 -2.23 8.72 -8.27
C ARG A 127 -3.00 8.15 -9.46
N GLU A 128 -4.31 8.00 -9.34
CA GLU A 128 -5.11 7.22 -10.31
C GLU A 128 -6.09 8.05 -11.14
N ALA A 129 -6.64 9.13 -10.60
CA ALA A 129 -7.68 9.91 -11.27
C ALA A 129 -7.14 11.17 -11.97
N ARG A 130 -5.88 11.55 -11.72
CA ARG A 130 -5.32 12.83 -12.19
C ARG A 130 -4.99 12.81 -13.68
N VAL A 131 -5.50 13.80 -14.40
CA VAL A 131 -5.14 14.13 -15.78
C VAL A 131 -4.35 15.45 -15.79
N VAL A 132 -3.12 15.41 -16.33
CA VAL A 132 -2.23 16.57 -16.40
C VAL A 132 -2.39 17.31 -17.73
N LEU A 133 -2.46 18.64 -17.66
CA LEU A 133 -2.63 19.54 -18.81
C LEU A 133 -1.42 20.47 -18.99
N SER A 134 -1.27 21.03 -20.19
CA SER A 134 -0.24 22.04 -20.48
C SER A 134 -0.58 23.42 -19.89
N SER A 135 -1.87 23.73 -19.78
CA SER A 135 -2.42 24.97 -19.23
C SER A 135 -3.29 24.73 -18.00
N ILE A 136 -3.76 25.81 -17.37
CA ILE A 136 -4.72 25.73 -16.26
C ILE A 136 -5.99 25.00 -16.74
N TYR A 137 -6.54 24.12 -15.89
CA TYR A 137 -7.81 23.46 -16.19
C TYR A 137 -8.94 24.48 -16.25
N ILE A 138 -9.62 24.54 -17.40
CA ILE A 138 -10.85 25.29 -17.59
C ILE A 138 -11.88 24.32 -18.18
N PRO A 139 -13.04 24.12 -17.53
CA PRO A 139 -14.00 23.13 -17.98
C PRO A 139 -14.67 23.52 -19.28
N CYS A 140 -14.63 22.62 -20.26
CA CYS A 140 -15.34 22.79 -21.52
C CYS A 140 -16.84 22.62 -21.30
N LEU A 141 -17.63 23.62 -21.71
CA LEU A 141 -19.10 23.50 -21.66
C LEU A 141 -19.58 22.80 -22.92
N ASN A 142 -20.18 21.62 -22.76
CA ASN A 142 -20.77 20.89 -23.87
C ASN A 142 -22.20 21.38 -24.13
N THR A 143 -22.47 21.80 -25.35
CA THR A 143 -23.79 22.26 -25.77
C THR A 143 -24.02 21.90 -27.21
N LYS A 144 -25.24 21.48 -27.52
CA LYS A 144 -25.63 21.18 -28.91
C LYS A 144 -25.77 22.46 -29.74
N HIS A 145 -25.86 23.64 -29.12
CA HIS A 145 -26.01 24.91 -29.82
C HIS A 145 -24.65 25.44 -30.29
N PRO A 146 -24.35 25.47 -31.60
CA PRO A 146 -23.00 25.77 -32.11
C PRO A 146 -22.51 27.17 -31.71
N LEU A 147 -23.39 28.16 -31.73
CA LEU A 147 -23.05 29.52 -31.32
C LEU A 147 -22.70 29.63 -29.83
N VAL A 148 -23.41 28.91 -28.95
CA VAL A 148 -23.11 28.89 -27.52
C VAL A 148 -21.76 28.24 -27.27
N ALA A 149 -21.45 27.13 -27.96
CA ALA A 149 -20.14 26.46 -27.88
C ALA A 149 -18.99 27.39 -28.32
N ARG A 150 -19.19 28.18 -29.39
CA ARG A 150 -18.19 29.17 -29.83
C ARG A 150 -18.02 30.31 -28.82
N ILE A 151 -19.12 30.81 -28.25
CA ILE A 151 -19.08 31.89 -27.25
C ILE A 151 -18.40 31.40 -25.96
N THR A 152 -18.71 30.22 -25.46
CA THR A 152 -18.10 29.68 -24.24
C THR A 152 -16.62 29.39 -24.42
N LYS A 153 -16.21 28.82 -25.56
CA LYS A 153 -14.80 28.67 -25.92
C LYS A 153 -14.07 30.02 -25.95
N TYR A 154 -14.66 31.03 -26.58
CA TYR A 154 -14.08 32.37 -26.60
C TYR A 154 -13.94 32.98 -25.21
N ILE A 155 -14.92 32.77 -24.33
CA ILE A 155 -14.84 33.20 -22.92
C ILE A 155 -13.67 32.51 -22.21
N HIS A 156 -13.44 31.22 -22.44
CA HIS A 156 -12.32 30.48 -21.85
C HIS A 156 -10.98 31.02 -22.29
N ASP A 157 -10.79 31.22 -23.59
CA ASP A 157 -9.55 31.74 -24.17
C ASP A 157 -9.26 33.19 -23.73
N ASN A 158 -10.30 33.94 -23.35
CA ASN A 158 -10.22 35.37 -23.02
C ASN A 158 -10.65 35.68 -21.58
N ILE A 159 -10.59 34.73 -20.65
CA ILE A 159 -11.17 34.91 -19.30
C ILE A 159 -10.51 36.05 -18.49
N CYS A 160 -9.23 36.31 -18.77
CA CYS A 160 -8.41 37.39 -18.20
C CYS A 160 -8.48 38.71 -19.01
N ASN A 161 -9.27 38.73 -20.10
CA ASN A 161 -9.49 39.91 -20.94
C ASN A 161 -10.87 40.53 -20.64
N THR A 162 -11.12 41.71 -21.19
CA THR A 162 -12.39 42.42 -21.05
C THR A 162 -13.52 41.61 -21.69
N LEU A 163 -14.40 41.06 -20.86
CA LEU A 163 -15.57 40.28 -21.29
C LEU A 163 -16.84 40.92 -20.76
N ASN A 164 -17.63 41.50 -21.66
CA ASN A 164 -18.98 41.96 -21.39
C ASN A 164 -19.88 41.64 -22.59
N THR A 165 -21.20 41.75 -22.41
CA THR A 165 -22.18 41.46 -23.46
C THR A 165 -22.00 42.35 -24.67
N LYS A 166 -21.60 43.61 -24.50
CA LYS A 166 -21.31 44.55 -25.60
C LYS A 166 -20.15 44.06 -26.48
N HIS A 167 -19.07 43.60 -25.86
CA HIS A 167 -17.89 43.07 -26.55
C HIS A 167 -18.25 41.79 -27.31
N LEU A 168 -18.88 40.82 -26.64
CA LEU A 168 -19.32 39.58 -27.30
C LEU A 168 -20.32 39.84 -28.44
N SER A 169 -21.20 40.83 -28.27
CA SER A 169 -22.15 41.26 -29.31
C SER A 169 -21.44 41.72 -30.58
N GLN A 170 -20.37 42.49 -30.44
CA GLN A 170 -19.53 42.94 -31.55
C GLN A 170 -18.73 41.78 -32.16
N THR A 171 -18.10 40.94 -31.33
CA THR A 171 -17.26 39.82 -31.79
C THR A 171 -18.05 38.75 -32.55
N PHE A 172 -19.28 38.47 -32.11
CA PHE A 172 -20.13 37.41 -32.68
C PHE A 172 -21.24 37.94 -33.59
N TYR A 173 -21.30 39.26 -33.82
CA TYR A 173 -22.31 39.93 -34.65
C TYR A 173 -23.76 39.59 -34.25
N ILE A 174 -24.04 39.60 -32.94
CA ILE A 174 -25.37 39.32 -32.37
C ILE A 174 -25.76 40.39 -31.36
N SER A 175 -27.06 40.57 -31.07
CA SER A 175 -27.48 41.55 -30.07
C SER A 175 -27.08 41.13 -28.64
N GLN A 176 -26.85 42.11 -27.75
CA GLN A 176 -26.55 41.83 -26.34
C GLN A 176 -27.68 41.06 -25.65
N SER A 177 -28.93 41.38 -25.98
CA SER A 177 -30.11 40.67 -25.46
C SER A 177 -30.11 39.20 -25.90
N TYR A 178 -29.70 38.91 -27.14
CA TYR A 178 -29.62 37.55 -27.63
C TYR A 178 -28.57 36.72 -26.88
N ILE A 179 -27.43 37.30 -26.47
CA ILE A 179 -26.45 36.61 -25.61
C ILE A 179 -27.07 36.21 -24.26
N SER A 180 -27.82 37.12 -23.64
CA SER A 180 -28.52 36.83 -22.39
C SER A 180 -29.53 35.70 -22.56
N ILE A 181 -30.30 35.71 -23.65
CA ILE A 181 -31.25 34.64 -24.00
C ILE A 181 -30.53 33.31 -24.24
N LEU A 182 -29.41 33.32 -24.97
CA LEU A 182 -28.62 32.13 -25.24
C LEU A 182 -28.12 31.48 -23.95
N PHE A 183 -27.59 32.27 -23.01
CA PHE A 183 -27.11 31.77 -21.72
C PHE A 183 -28.25 31.27 -20.83
N ALA A 184 -29.36 32.00 -20.77
CA ALA A 184 -30.54 31.60 -20.01
C ALA A 184 -31.14 30.29 -20.55
N ASN A 185 -31.33 30.16 -21.87
CA ASN A 185 -32.03 29.02 -22.47
C ASN A 185 -31.16 27.77 -22.65
N ASN A 186 -29.86 27.92 -22.87
CA ASN A 186 -28.98 26.80 -23.20
C ASN A 186 -28.06 26.37 -22.05
N ILE A 187 -27.83 27.24 -21.06
CA ILE A 187 -26.94 26.97 -19.92
C ILE A 187 -27.70 27.09 -18.59
N ASN A 188 -28.92 27.64 -18.56
CA ASN A 188 -29.70 27.90 -17.34
C ASN A 188 -28.97 28.79 -16.32
N ILE A 189 -28.04 29.62 -16.79
CA ILE A 189 -27.26 30.55 -15.96
C ILE A 189 -27.06 31.85 -16.73
N ASN A 190 -27.20 32.99 -16.06
CA ASN A 190 -26.93 34.27 -16.72
C ASN A 190 -25.43 34.48 -17.03
N PHE A 191 -25.13 35.19 -18.12
CA PHE A 191 -23.75 35.42 -18.57
C PHE A 191 -22.83 35.97 -17.47
N LYS A 192 -23.28 36.97 -16.71
CA LYS A 192 -22.47 37.64 -15.69
C LYS A 192 -22.12 36.69 -14.54
N TYR A 193 -23.05 35.84 -14.12
CA TYR A 193 -22.83 34.81 -13.12
C TYR A 193 -21.85 33.77 -13.65
N TYR A 194 -22.04 33.31 -14.89
CA TYR A 194 -21.15 32.34 -15.51
C TYR A 194 -19.69 32.81 -15.51
N THR A 195 -19.43 34.02 -16.00
CA THR A 195 -18.07 34.58 -16.06
C THR A 195 -17.51 34.90 -14.69
N THR A 196 -18.32 35.47 -13.78
CA THR A 196 -17.86 35.86 -12.45
C THR A 196 -17.52 34.65 -11.60
N SER A 197 -18.37 33.62 -11.59
CA SER A 197 -18.11 32.37 -10.85
C SER A 197 -16.86 31.66 -11.38
N LEU A 198 -16.65 31.61 -12.70
CA LEU A 198 -15.45 31.03 -13.31
C LEU A 198 -14.19 31.79 -12.91
N ARG A 199 -14.20 33.12 -12.99
CA ARG A 199 -13.08 33.98 -12.56
C ARG A 199 -12.72 33.77 -11.09
N ILE A 200 -13.71 33.67 -10.21
CA ILE A 200 -13.48 33.40 -8.79
C ILE A 200 -12.83 32.03 -8.60
N ALA A 201 -13.35 30.98 -9.24
CA ALA A 201 -12.79 29.62 -9.15
C ALA A 201 -11.33 29.52 -9.61
N LEU A 202 -10.99 30.20 -10.72
CA LEU A 202 -9.61 30.24 -11.24
C LEU A 202 -8.68 31.10 -10.37
N SER A 203 -9.20 32.19 -9.79
CA SER A 203 -8.42 33.11 -8.95
C SER A 203 -7.83 32.47 -7.69
N LEU A 204 -8.42 31.37 -7.21
CA LEU A 204 -7.95 30.65 -6.03
C LEU A 204 -6.50 30.18 -6.17
N TYR A 205 -6.14 29.66 -7.36
CA TYR A 205 -4.78 29.19 -7.62
C TYR A 205 -3.77 30.35 -7.61
N ASP A 206 -4.11 31.52 -8.18
CA ASP A 206 -3.22 32.67 -8.17
C ASP A 206 -3.01 33.26 -6.76
N LEU A 207 -4.04 33.21 -5.90
CA LEU A 207 -3.94 33.67 -4.52
C LEU A 207 -3.07 32.75 -3.64
N ILE A 208 -3.17 31.44 -3.84
CA ILE A 208 -2.51 30.45 -2.98
C ILE A 208 -1.15 30.01 -3.55
N GLN A 209 -1.09 29.59 -4.81
CA GLN A 209 0.12 28.99 -5.40
C GLN A 209 1.12 30.06 -5.86
N ASN A 210 0.63 31.13 -6.48
CA ASN A 210 1.49 32.13 -7.12
C ASN A 210 1.84 33.31 -6.20
N ASN A 211 1.39 33.30 -4.94
CA ASN A 211 1.61 34.34 -3.92
C ASN A 211 1.29 35.77 -4.40
N LYS A 212 0.37 35.92 -5.37
CA LYS A 212 0.01 37.23 -5.92
C LYS A 212 -0.77 38.05 -4.91
N SER A 213 -0.60 39.37 -4.97
CA SER A 213 -1.40 40.26 -4.14
C SER A 213 -2.88 40.20 -4.56
N ILE A 214 -3.78 40.45 -3.60
CA ILE A 214 -5.22 40.49 -3.89
C ILE A 214 -5.53 41.52 -4.99
N TYR A 215 -4.74 42.60 -5.06
CA TYR A 215 -4.79 43.62 -6.11
C TYR A 215 -4.43 43.06 -7.49
N GLU A 216 -3.29 42.38 -7.62
CA GLU A 216 -2.85 41.76 -8.87
C GLU A 216 -3.84 40.71 -9.37
N VAL A 217 -4.40 39.91 -8.48
CA VAL A 217 -5.42 38.91 -8.83
C VAL A 217 -6.71 39.59 -9.32
N ALA A 218 -7.17 40.64 -8.63
CA ALA A 218 -8.36 41.38 -9.05
C ALA A 218 -8.20 41.97 -10.46
N ILE A 219 -7.02 42.53 -10.76
CA ILE A 219 -6.69 43.08 -12.09
C ILE A 219 -6.61 41.96 -13.14
N LYS A 220 -5.88 40.87 -12.84
CA LYS A 220 -5.71 39.75 -13.78
C LYS A 220 -7.04 39.18 -14.26
N TYR A 221 -8.02 39.06 -13.35
CA TYR A 221 -9.36 38.55 -13.68
C TYR A 221 -10.38 39.66 -14.00
N GLN A 222 -9.91 40.88 -14.30
CA GLN A 222 -10.72 42.00 -14.82
C GLN A 222 -11.90 42.38 -13.92
N PHE A 223 -11.67 42.42 -12.61
CA PHE A 223 -12.58 43.05 -11.65
C PHE A 223 -12.32 44.55 -11.59
N LEU A 224 -13.38 45.36 -11.52
CA LEU A 224 -13.30 46.83 -11.52
C LEU A 224 -12.36 47.38 -10.44
N ASN A 225 -12.37 46.76 -9.26
CA ASN A 225 -11.48 47.08 -8.16
C ASN A 225 -11.43 45.91 -7.18
N VAL A 226 -10.48 45.99 -6.24
CA VAL A 226 -10.28 45.00 -5.17
C VAL A 226 -11.53 44.82 -4.30
N THR A 227 -12.31 45.88 -4.10
CA THR A 227 -13.54 45.83 -3.31
C THR A 227 -14.60 44.94 -3.98
N THR A 228 -14.78 45.07 -5.29
CA THR A 228 -15.70 44.24 -6.08
C THR A 228 -15.24 42.79 -6.12
N TYR A 229 -13.94 42.55 -6.34
CA TYR A 229 -13.38 41.21 -6.23
C TYR A 229 -13.63 40.58 -4.86
N SER A 230 -13.32 41.31 -3.78
CA SER A 230 -13.48 40.82 -2.41
C SER A 230 -14.93 40.54 -2.05
N LYS A 231 -15.88 41.33 -2.56
CA LYS A 231 -17.33 41.09 -2.41
C LYS A 231 -17.74 39.78 -3.10
N HIS A 232 -17.37 39.57 -4.35
CA HIS A 232 -17.67 38.33 -5.08
C HIS A 232 -16.96 37.12 -4.48
N PHE A 233 -15.70 37.25 -4.11
CA PHE A 233 -14.95 36.20 -3.45
C PHE A 233 -15.63 35.79 -2.13
N LYS A 234 -15.98 36.77 -1.28
CA LYS A 234 -16.70 36.49 -0.03
C LYS A 234 -18.05 35.81 -0.29
N TYR A 235 -18.77 36.20 -1.35
CA TYR A 235 -20.05 35.58 -1.72
C TYR A 235 -19.90 34.10 -2.07
N TYR A 236 -18.92 33.71 -2.88
CA TYR A 236 -18.75 32.30 -3.29
C TYR A 236 -17.99 31.45 -2.26
N ILE A 237 -16.98 32.02 -1.61
CA ILE A 237 -16.05 31.29 -0.72
C ILE A 237 -16.50 31.39 0.76
N GLN A 238 -17.54 32.19 1.05
CA GLN A 238 -18.07 32.46 2.39
C GLN A 238 -17.03 33.08 3.37
N MET A 239 -15.92 33.61 2.84
CA MET A 239 -14.92 34.36 3.63
C MET A 239 -14.14 35.36 2.76
N PRO A 240 -13.60 36.45 3.35
CA PRO A 240 -12.78 37.41 2.61
C PRO A 240 -11.45 36.82 2.09
N PRO A 241 -10.90 37.31 0.95
CA PRO A 241 -9.64 36.80 0.39
C PRO A 241 -8.47 36.85 1.36
N LYS A 242 -8.32 37.94 2.13
CA LYS A 242 -7.24 38.09 3.12
C LYS A 242 -7.30 37.01 4.20
N LYS A 243 -8.50 36.66 4.67
CA LYS A 243 -8.70 35.60 5.67
C LYS A 243 -8.39 34.24 5.07
N TYR A 244 -8.80 33.99 3.83
CA TYR A 244 -8.53 32.76 3.11
C TYR A 244 -7.01 32.51 2.94
N ILE A 245 -6.25 33.49 2.47
CA ILE A 245 -4.78 33.40 2.35
C ILE A 245 -4.12 33.17 3.72
N TYR A 246 -4.57 33.87 4.76
CA TYR A 246 -4.05 33.71 6.12
C TYR A 246 -4.25 32.28 6.64
N LEU A 247 -5.46 31.72 6.46
CA LEU A 247 -5.77 30.35 6.87
C LEU A 247 -4.90 29.32 6.13
N PHE A 248 -4.61 29.57 4.85
CA PHE A 248 -3.69 28.73 4.06
C PHE A 248 -2.28 28.73 4.63
N LYS A 249 -1.68 29.92 4.78
CA LYS A 249 -0.29 30.06 5.21
C LYS A 249 -0.04 29.54 6.62
N LYS A 250 -1.05 29.57 7.49
CA LYS A 250 -0.96 29.08 8.87
C LYS A 250 -1.25 27.59 9.03
N GLY A 251 -1.58 26.87 7.95
CA GLY A 251 -1.93 25.45 8.02
C GLY A 251 -3.22 25.17 8.80
N TYR A 252 -4.11 26.16 8.95
CA TYR A 252 -5.41 25.99 9.61
C TYR A 252 -6.39 25.12 8.82
N TYR A 253 -5.99 24.64 7.64
CA TYR A 253 -6.71 23.61 6.89
C TYR A 253 -6.42 22.19 7.40
N LYS A 254 -5.64 22.02 8.49
CA LYS A 254 -5.34 20.75 9.15
C LYS A 254 -6.40 20.25 10.16
N SER A 255 -7.55 20.94 10.33
CA SER A 255 -8.59 20.59 11.33
C SER A 255 -9.90 21.41 11.22
N PRO A 256 -11.11 20.92 11.58
CA PRO A 256 -11.60 19.55 11.58
C PRO A 256 -12.71 19.33 10.53
N TYR A 257 -12.77 18.10 10.03
CA TYR A 257 -13.77 17.55 9.12
C TYR A 257 -15.05 17.14 9.88
N LYS A 258 -16.02 18.04 10.07
CA LYS A 258 -17.39 17.66 10.41
C LYS A 258 -18.11 17.09 9.19
N ILE A 259 -18.31 15.78 9.22
CA ILE A 259 -19.37 15.13 8.45
C ILE A 259 -20.70 15.53 9.10
N ILE A 260 -21.49 16.34 8.39
CA ILE A 260 -22.85 16.66 8.78
C ILE A 260 -23.74 15.61 8.11
N SER A 261 -24.08 14.56 8.86
CA SER A 261 -25.06 13.55 8.43
C SER A 261 -26.46 14.13 8.58
N ASN A 262 -26.94 14.87 7.59
CA ASN A 262 -28.37 15.13 7.48
C ASN A 262 -29.03 13.88 6.90
N ASP A 263 -29.98 13.32 7.64
CA ASP A 263 -30.89 12.25 7.22
C ASP A 263 -30.23 10.92 6.79
N VAL A 264 -29.56 10.25 7.72
CA VAL A 264 -29.35 8.79 7.62
C VAL A 264 -30.45 8.10 8.41
N PRO A 265 -31.48 7.50 7.78
CA PRO A 265 -32.43 6.69 8.52
C PRO A 265 -31.72 5.47 9.10
N SER A 266 -31.72 5.45 10.44
CA SER A 266 -31.32 4.39 11.35
C SER A 266 -31.50 2.97 10.80
N LYS A 267 -30.44 2.16 10.93
CA LYS A 267 -30.34 0.68 10.88
C LYS A 267 -30.89 -0.06 9.64
N SER A 268 -32.02 0.33 9.07
CA SER A 268 -32.61 -0.30 7.88
C SER A 268 -31.82 -0.07 6.58
N TYR A 269 -30.99 0.99 6.53
CA TYR A 269 -30.03 1.20 5.45
C TYR A 269 -28.75 0.37 5.63
N LEU A 270 -28.33 0.00 6.84
CA LEU A 270 -27.18 -0.89 7.06
C LEU A 270 -27.49 -2.35 6.71
N ASP A 271 -28.78 -2.71 6.66
CA ASP A 271 -29.25 -4.03 6.21
C ASP A 271 -29.56 -4.07 4.70
N LYS A 272 -29.73 -2.90 4.04
CA LYS A 272 -30.02 -2.77 2.59
C LYS A 272 -28.85 -2.25 1.76
N VAL A 273 -27.96 -1.43 2.33
CA VAL A 273 -26.57 -1.29 1.89
C VAL A 273 -25.94 -2.59 2.29
N GLN A 274 -25.90 -3.52 1.34
CA GLN A 274 -25.37 -4.85 1.54
C GLN A 274 -24.08 -4.79 2.37
N PRO A 275 -23.95 -5.50 3.51
CA PRO A 275 -22.65 -6.05 3.85
C PRO A 275 -22.14 -6.74 2.58
N PRO A 276 -20.86 -6.56 2.22
CA PRO A 276 -20.32 -6.77 0.87
C PRO A 276 -21.07 -7.87 0.14
N THR A 277 -21.97 -7.51 -0.80
CA THR A 277 -22.74 -8.44 -1.65
C THR A 277 -22.86 -9.86 -1.07
N LYS A 278 -23.83 -10.06 -0.16
CA LYS A 278 -24.61 -11.32 -0.17
C LYS A 278 -25.62 -11.27 -1.32
N ASP A 279 -25.09 -11.12 -2.52
CA ASP A 279 -25.63 -11.64 -3.77
C ASP A 279 -24.37 -12.02 -4.54
N THR A 280 -24.03 -13.28 -4.62
CA THR A 280 -24.88 -14.26 -5.27
C THR A 280 -24.40 -15.65 -4.90
N ASN A 281 -25.27 -16.63 -5.09
CA ASN A 281 -24.85 -17.88 -5.71
C ASN A 281 -24.20 -17.64 -7.10
N ASN A 282 -23.15 -16.80 -7.17
CA ASN A 282 -22.19 -16.69 -8.25
C ASN A 282 -20.87 -16.20 -7.66
N SER A 283 -20.05 -17.21 -7.43
CA SER A 283 -18.74 -17.25 -6.85
C SER A 283 -17.67 -16.36 -7.48
N ASP A 284 -17.91 -15.39 -8.37
CA ASP A 284 -16.94 -15.15 -9.45
C ASP A 284 -16.17 -13.80 -9.38
N TYR A 285 -14.91 -13.83 -8.95
CA TYR A 285 -13.92 -12.74 -9.08
C TYR A 285 -13.33 -12.73 -10.50
N SER A 286 -13.50 -11.66 -11.28
CA SER A 286 -12.96 -11.59 -12.65
C SER A 286 -11.70 -10.72 -12.75
N LEU A 287 -10.70 -11.21 -13.47
CA LEU A 287 -9.38 -10.61 -13.65
C LEU A 287 -9.08 -10.55 -15.13
N ASN A 288 -8.75 -9.38 -15.68
CA ASN A 288 -8.48 -9.22 -17.11
C ASN A 288 -7.01 -8.85 -17.38
N LEU A 289 -6.26 -9.78 -17.98
CA LEU A 289 -4.82 -9.63 -18.21
C LEU A 289 -4.46 -8.48 -19.16
N SER A 290 -5.36 -8.05 -20.05
CA SER A 290 -5.09 -6.95 -20.98
C SER A 290 -5.24 -5.57 -20.36
N LYS A 291 -5.90 -5.47 -19.19
CA LYS A 291 -6.19 -4.21 -18.49
C LYS A 291 -5.28 -3.96 -17.28
N LEU A 292 -4.27 -4.81 -17.06
CA LEU A 292 -3.37 -4.71 -15.90
C LEU A 292 -2.30 -3.65 -16.11
N SER A 293 -2.08 -2.82 -15.09
CA SER A 293 -0.94 -1.91 -14.99
C SER A 293 0.09 -2.46 -14.00
N PHE A 294 1.35 -2.57 -14.44
CA PHE A 294 2.46 -3.11 -13.65
C PHE A 294 3.27 -1.97 -13.03
N ASN A 295 2.65 -1.29 -12.05
CA ASN A 295 3.17 -0.03 -11.50
C ASN A 295 4.07 -0.23 -10.26
N ASN A 296 4.06 -1.42 -9.66
CA ASN A 296 4.79 -1.72 -8.45
C ASN A 296 5.98 -2.63 -8.76
N PHE A 297 7.18 -2.29 -8.28
CA PHE A 297 8.32 -3.20 -8.38
C PHE A 297 8.41 -4.12 -7.16
N PHE A 298 8.41 -5.44 -7.38
CA PHE A 298 8.50 -6.43 -6.29
C PHE A 298 9.97 -6.75 -6.00
N LYS A 299 10.47 -6.25 -4.87
CA LYS A 299 11.89 -6.31 -4.51
C LYS A 299 12.28 -7.71 -4.03
N PRO A 300 13.53 -8.13 -4.27
CA PRO A 300 14.07 -9.32 -3.60
C PRO A 300 14.14 -9.04 -2.10
N MET A 301 13.52 -9.90 -1.29
CA MET A 301 13.56 -9.79 0.16
C MET A 301 14.76 -10.56 0.72
N THR A 302 15.41 -9.99 1.74
CA THR A 302 16.44 -10.72 2.49
C THR A 302 15.75 -11.76 3.36
N ILE A 303 16.04 -13.04 3.13
CA ILE A 303 15.54 -14.14 3.95
C ILE A 303 16.63 -14.55 4.92
N LEU A 304 16.36 -14.40 6.22
CA LEU A 304 17.26 -14.78 7.30
C LEU A 304 16.82 -16.13 7.89
N ILE A 305 17.66 -17.16 7.81
CA ILE A 305 17.41 -18.44 8.51
C ILE A 305 18.14 -18.40 9.83
N GLN A 306 17.41 -18.36 10.94
CA GLN A 306 18.00 -18.41 12.27
C GLN A 306 18.29 -19.86 12.66
N LEU A 307 19.54 -20.08 13.03
CA LEU A 307 20.07 -21.33 13.55
C LEU A 307 20.45 -21.10 15.00
N ASP A 308 19.99 -21.97 15.89
CA ASP A 308 20.27 -21.86 17.31
C ASP A 308 21.78 -21.87 17.57
N ASP A 309 22.49 -22.74 16.86
CA ASP A 309 23.95 -22.79 16.93
C ASP A 309 24.67 -23.03 15.60
N ILE A 310 26.01 -22.93 15.66
CA ILE A 310 26.87 -23.17 14.50
C ILE A 310 26.89 -24.63 14.03
N TYR A 311 26.52 -25.61 14.87
CA TYR A 311 26.45 -27.01 14.48
C TYR A 311 25.18 -27.31 13.69
N ALA A 312 24.11 -26.55 13.88
CA ALA A 312 22.90 -26.64 13.07
C ALA A 312 23.16 -26.34 11.58
N LEU A 313 24.23 -25.59 11.25
CA LEU A 313 24.70 -25.46 9.85
C LEU A 313 25.09 -26.81 9.26
N ASN A 314 25.69 -27.69 10.07
CA ASN A 314 26.09 -29.01 9.58
C ASN A 314 24.87 -29.85 9.23
N HIS A 315 23.91 -29.91 10.16
CA HIS A 315 22.66 -30.60 9.98
C HIS A 315 21.92 -30.08 8.75
N PHE A 316 21.80 -28.75 8.62
CA PHE A 316 21.19 -28.12 7.45
C PHE A 316 21.89 -28.57 6.16
N TYR A 317 23.23 -28.49 6.11
CA TYR A 317 23.98 -28.86 4.91
C TYR A 317 23.78 -30.33 4.54
N GLU A 318 23.88 -31.26 5.49
CA GLU A 318 23.73 -32.70 5.25
C GLU A 318 22.33 -33.05 4.75
N SER A 319 21.29 -32.51 5.40
CA SER A 319 19.90 -32.80 5.06
C SER A 319 19.42 -32.14 3.76
N HIS A 320 20.02 -31.03 3.34
CA HIS A 320 19.51 -30.20 2.23
C HIS A 320 20.41 -30.14 1.00
N THR A 321 21.65 -30.63 1.07
CA THR A 321 22.58 -30.61 -0.08
C THR A 321 22.92 -31.98 -0.66
N MET A 322 22.68 -33.08 0.07
CA MET A 322 22.81 -34.45 -0.45
C MET A 322 21.57 -34.90 -1.24
N HIS A 323 20.41 -34.30 -0.98
CA HIS A 323 19.18 -34.48 -1.75
C HIS A 323 18.90 -33.15 -2.46
N ASN A 324 19.04 -33.13 -3.79
CA ASN A 324 19.09 -31.95 -4.67
C ASN A 324 17.88 -30.98 -4.62
N ASP A 325 16.92 -31.16 -3.72
CA ASP A 325 15.58 -30.61 -3.89
C ASP A 325 15.34 -29.27 -3.17
N THR A 326 15.95 -29.01 -2.02
CA THR A 326 15.61 -27.83 -1.20
C THR A 326 16.43 -26.57 -1.50
N THR A 327 17.64 -26.71 -2.06
CA THR A 327 18.46 -25.57 -2.52
C THR A 327 17.80 -24.79 -3.67
N THR A 328 16.78 -25.36 -4.30
CA THR A 328 16.01 -24.71 -5.38
C THR A 328 14.96 -23.73 -4.85
N ILE A 329 14.52 -23.86 -3.59
CA ILE A 329 13.34 -23.16 -3.07
C ILE A 329 13.66 -21.73 -2.62
N PHE A 330 14.81 -21.52 -1.98
CA PHE A 330 15.25 -20.20 -1.53
C PHE A 330 16.48 -19.71 -2.31
N PRO A 331 16.35 -18.74 -3.23
CA PRO A 331 17.51 -18.16 -3.89
C PRO A 331 18.25 -17.21 -2.93
N LYS A 332 19.50 -17.55 -2.58
CA LYS A 332 20.45 -16.69 -1.82
C LYS A 332 19.95 -16.22 -0.45
N VAL A 333 20.05 -17.12 0.52
CA VAL A 333 19.68 -16.94 1.94
C VAL A 333 20.81 -16.35 2.76
N ASN A 334 20.47 -15.61 3.82
CA ASN A 334 21.39 -15.24 4.89
C ASN A 334 21.20 -16.15 6.12
N PHE A 335 22.22 -16.91 6.53
CA PHE A 335 22.16 -17.76 7.72
C PHE A 335 22.56 -16.96 8.95
N CYS A 336 21.67 -16.84 9.94
CA CYS A 336 21.95 -16.18 11.21
C CYS A 336 22.24 -17.22 12.29
N ILE A 337 23.49 -17.27 12.77
CA ILE A 337 23.85 -18.08 13.93
C ILE A 337 23.58 -17.28 15.20
N LEU A 338 22.66 -17.78 16.04
CA LEU A 338 22.26 -17.13 17.30
C LEU A 338 23.30 -17.35 18.40
N ASP A 339 23.78 -18.58 18.59
CA ASP A 339 24.91 -18.91 19.47
C ASP A 339 26.03 -19.61 18.70
N THR A 340 27.20 -18.98 18.68
CA THR A 340 28.34 -19.54 17.93
C THR A 340 28.98 -20.74 18.63
N HIS A 341 28.82 -20.91 19.94
CA HIS A 341 29.44 -21.99 20.74
C HIS A 341 30.94 -22.27 20.45
N LEU A 342 31.69 -21.29 19.93
CA LEU A 342 33.05 -21.50 19.37
C LEU A 342 34.06 -22.05 20.39
N ARG A 343 33.84 -21.80 21.69
CA ARG A 343 34.68 -22.30 22.78
C ARG A 343 34.75 -23.84 22.83
N ARG A 344 33.72 -24.53 22.32
CA ARG A 344 33.59 -25.99 22.37
C ARG A 344 34.16 -26.69 21.12
N LEU A 345 34.59 -25.93 20.10
CA LEU A 345 35.09 -26.50 18.85
C LEU A 345 36.52 -27.02 19.00
N ASN A 346 36.74 -28.24 18.49
CA ASN A 346 38.10 -28.74 18.25
C ASN A 346 38.60 -28.28 16.87
N THR A 347 39.87 -28.55 16.56
CA THR A 347 40.49 -28.09 15.31
C THR A 347 39.82 -28.67 14.06
N LEU A 348 39.43 -29.94 14.10
CA LEU A 348 38.78 -30.63 12.98
C LEU A 348 37.37 -30.08 12.72
N SER A 349 36.54 -29.95 13.76
CA SER A 349 35.18 -29.42 13.63
C SER A 349 35.18 -27.97 13.19
N ALA A 350 36.14 -27.16 13.65
CA ALA A 350 36.33 -25.79 13.18
C ALA A 350 36.66 -25.75 11.68
N GLN A 351 37.56 -26.62 11.18
CA GLN A 351 37.88 -26.71 9.76
C GLN A 351 36.66 -27.16 8.92
N GLN A 352 35.90 -28.14 9.40
CA GLN A 352 34.68 -28.59 8.73
C GLN A 352 33.65 -27.47 8.60
N ILE A 353 33.43 -26.70 9.67
CA ILE A 353 32.51 -25.55 9.67
C ILE A 353 33.00 -24.47 8.71
N ILE A 354 34.29 -24.10 8.74
CA ILE A 354 34.85 -23.11 7.81
C ILE A 354 34.64 -23.54 6.36
N ASN A 355 34.92 -24.81 6.03
CA ASN A 355 34.73 -25.34 4.69
C ASN A 355 33.26 -25.27 4.26
N ARG A 356 32.31 -25.59 5.15
CA ARG A 356 30.87 -25.47 4.85
C ARG A 356 30.45 -24.01 4.65
N ILE A 357 30.95 -23.09 5.48
CA ILE A 357 30.69 -21.64 5.30
C ILE A 357 31.21 -21.17 3.95
N LYS A 358 32.45 -21.53 3.57
CA LYS A 358 33.02 -21.19 2.25
C LYS A 358 32.16 -21.76 1.11
N GLN A 359 31.70 -23.01 1.22
CA GLN A 359 30.81 -23.62 0.23
C GLN A 359 29.46 -22.90 0.11
N LEU A 360 28.86 -22.49 1.24
CA LEU A 360 27.62 -21.71 1.25
C LEU A 360 27.83 -20.33 0.60
N ILE A 361 28.92 -19.65 0.92
CA ILE A 361 29.28 -18.36 0.34
C ILE A 361 29.51 -18.47 -1.18
N LEU A 362 30.22 -19.51 -1.64
CA LEU A 362 30.40 -19.80 -3.07
C LEU A 362 29.07 -20.00 -3.80
N LYS A 363 28.06 -20.59 -3.15
CA LYS A 363 26.69 -20.72 -3.67
C LYS A 363 25.88 -19.41 -3.62
N GLY A 364 26.48 -18.33 -3.10
CA GLY A 364 25.89 -16.99 -3.02
C GLY A 364 25.06 -16.73 -1.76
N HIS A 365 25.20 -17.56 -0.73
CA HIS A 365 24.60 -17.34 0.58
C HIS A 365 25.42 -16.35 1.43
N GLN A 366 24.77 -15.74 2.41
CA GLN A 366 25.38 -14.83 3.38
C GLN A 366 25.36 -15.44 4.78
N LEU A 367 26.21 -14.90 5.66
CA LEU A 367 26.32 -15.34 7.04
C LEU A 367 26.19 -14.15 7.99
N THR A 368 25.19 -14.19 8.86
CA THR A 368 25.07 -13.31 10.03
C THR A 368 25.52 -14.05 11.28
N ILE A 369 26.38 -13.42 12.08
CA ILE A 369 26.83 -13.96 13.36
C ILE A 369 26.33 -13.02 14.47
N LYS A 370 25.46 -13.52 15.35
CA LYS A 370 25.01 -12.76 16.51
C LYS A 370 26.13 -12.68 17.55
N ILE A 371 26.45 -11.46 17.97
CA ILE A 371 27.47 -11.16 18.97
C ILE A 371 26.75 -10.68 20.24
N THR A 372 26.74 -11.56 21.25
CA THR A 372 26.10 -11.29 22.55
C THR A 372 27.02 -10.60 23.55
N HIS A 373 28.34 -10.65 23.33
CA HIS A 373 29.34 -10.01 24.19
C HIS A 373 30.26 -9.08 23.39
N LEU A 374 30.60 -7.91 23.95
CA LEU A 374 31.51 -6.93 23.32
C LEU A 374 32.98 -7.41 23.24
N SER A 375 33.28 -8.66 23.60
CA SER A 375 34.60 -9.25 23.38
C SER A 375 34.59 -10.14 22.13
N LEU A 376 35.11 -9.60 21.02
CA LEU A 376 35.50 -10.43 19.86
C LEU A 376 36.66 -11.38 20.18
N ARG A 377 37.38 -11.12 21.28
CA ARG A 377 38.44 -11.97 21.83
C ARG A 377 37.83 -12.91 22.87
N GLN A 378 37.68 -14.18 22.51
CA GLN A 378 37.47 -15.24 23.48
C GLN A 378 38.83 -15.83 23.83
N THR A 379 39.11 -16.05 25.12
CA THR A 379 40.44 -16.38 25.67
C THR A 379 40.95 -17.80 25.36
N GLN A 380 40.37 -18.54 24.41
CA GLN A 380 40.69 -19.95 24.11
C GLN A 380 40.66 -20.31 22.60
N LYS A 381 41.02 -21.57 22.26
CA LYS A 381 41.48 -22.16 20.97
C LYS A 381 40.85 -21.67 19.64
N PHE A 382 39.59 -21.26 19.62
CA PHE A 382 38.90 -20.74 18.43
C PHE A 382 37.92 -19.61 18.82
N SER A 383 37.96 -18.48 18.12
CA SER A 383 37.16 -17.26 18.42
C SER A 383 36.57 -16.67 17.15
N VAL A 384 35.61 -15.74 17.28
CA VAL A 384 35.03 -15.02 16.14
C VAL A 384 36.14 -14.32 15.33
N ALA A 385 37.13 -13.71 16.00
CA ALA A 385 38.25 -13.08 15.31
C ALA A 385 39.07 -14.09 14.48
N LYS A 386 39.25 -15.33 14.97
CA LYS A 386 39.95 -16.39 14.23
C LYS A 386 39.11 -16.90 13.05
N LEU A 387 37.80 -17.06 13.24
CA LEU A 387 36.87 -17.39 12.15
C LEU A 387 36.91 -16.33 11.03
N LEU A 388 36.89 -15.05 11.39
CA LEU A 388 36.99 -13.95 10.42
C LEU A 388 38.35 -13.93 9.72
N ALA A 389 39.44 -14.27 10.42
CA ALA A 389 40.77 -14.38 9.81
C ALA A 389 40.87 -15.51 8.76
N GLU A 390 40.13 -16.61 8.95
CA GLU A 390 40.05 -17.72 7.98
C GLU A 390 39.15 -17.41 6.77
N LEU A 391 38.32 -16.36 6.88
CA LEU A 391 37.33 -15.90 5.89
C LEU A 391 37.66 -14.50 5.33
N VAL A 392 38.93 -14.08 5.36
CA VAL A 392 39.36 -12.72 4.98
C VAL A 392 38.93 -12.33 3.57
N ASN A 393 38.89 -13.29 2.63
CA ASN A 393 38.51 -13.03 1.25
C ASN A 393 36.99 -12.87 1.06
N ASP A 394 36.19 -13.29 2.03
CA ASP A 394 34.73 -13.39 1.94
C ASP A 394 34.00 -12.46 2.92
N LEU A 395 34.73 -11.52 3.56
CA LEU A 395 34.21 -10.66 4.62
C LEU A 395 32.98 -9.83 4.20
N ASN A 396 32.85 -9.49 2.91
CA ASN A 396 31.71 -8.74 2.38
C ASN A 396 30.36 -9.51 2.39
N GLN A 397 30.41 -10.83 2.55
CA GLN A 397 29.22 -11.69 2.72
C GLN A 397 28.89 -11.95 4.19
N ILE A 398 29.71 -11.44 5.11
CA ILE A 398 29.54 -11.64 6.56
C ILE A 398 28.94 -10.39 7.20
N THR A 399 27.95 -10.61 8.06
CA THR A 399 27.32 -9.58 8.90
C THR A 399 27.55 -9.91 10.37
N LEU A 400 28.00 -8.93 11.17
CA LEU A 400 28.04 -9.06 12.62
C LEU A 400 26.81 -8.37 13.21
N GLN A 401 25.93 -9.13 13.87
CA GLN A 401 24.72 -8.62 14.50
C GLN A 401 24.97 -8.35 15.98
N PHE A 402 24.80 -7.10 16.42
CA PHE A 402 24.95 -6.70 17.81
C PHE A 402 23.60 -6.51 18.51
N ASP A 403 23.51 -7.03 19.73
CA ASP A 403 22.34 -6.88 20.59
C ASP A 403 22.62 -5.88 21.71
N PHE A 404 21.79 -4.84 21.81
CA PHE A 404 21.91 -3.77 22.82
C PHE A 404 21.29 -4.16 24.17
N SER A 405 20.95 -5.43 24.40
CA SER A 405 20.27 -5.87 25.63
C SER A 405 21.12 -5.78 26.89
N TYR A 406 22.46 -5.87 26.79
CA TYR A 406 23.36 -6.02 27.94
C TYR A 406 24.35 -4.86 28.16
N TYR A 407 24.34 -3.84 27.29
CA TYR A 407 25.36 -2.78 27.28
C TYR A 407 24.72 -1.41 27.09
N THR A 408 25.43 -0.36 27.54
CA THR A 408 24.95 1.01 27.30
C THR A 408 25.05 1.36 25.81
N TYR A 409 24.15 2.24 25.36
CA TYR A 409 24.11 2.72 23.97
C TYR A 409 25.47 3.24 23.48
N ASN A 410 26.18 3.99 24.33
CA ASN A 410 27.47 4.60 23.99
C ASN A 410 28.62 3.58 23.89
N GLU A 411 28.65 2.58 24.78
CA GLU A 411 29.68 1.53 24.73
C GLU A 411 29.59 0.71 23.45
N LEU A 412 28.38 0.36 23.03
CA LEU A 412 28.15 -0.44 21.84
C LEU A 412 28.43 0.37 20.56
N LEU A 413 28.05 1.65 20.50
CA LEU A 413 28.44 2.54 19.40
C LEU A 413 29.97 2.61 19.23
N ASN A 414 30.69 2.88 20.32
CA ASN A 414 32.16 2.92 20.30
C ASN A 414 32.77 1.58 19.87
N PHE A 415 32.12 0.48 20.24
CA PHE A 415 32.54 -0.85 19.82
C PHE A 415 32.30 -1.10 18.33
N ILE A 416 31.13 -0.74 17.79
CA ILE A 416 30.83 -0.84 16.35
C ILE A 416 31.85 -0.05 15.53
N GLU A 417 32.18 1.18 15.95
CA GLU A 417 33.20 2.00 15.27
C GLU A 417 34.57 1.31 15.25
N LYS A 418 35.02 0.73 16.38
CA LYS A 418 36.26 -0.05 16.43
C LYS A 418 36.22 -1.27 15.50
N VAL A 419 35.08 -1.95 15.40
CA VAL A 419 34.91 -3.10 14.50
C VAL A 419 34.97 -2.66 13.04
N ARG A 420 34.32 -1.55 12.67
CA ARG A 420 34.38 -0.97 11.32
C ARG A 420 35.79 -0.62 10.90
N LEU A 421 36.55 0.03 11.80
CA LEU A 421 37.95 0.38 11.54
C LEU A 421 38.83 -0.85 11.30
N LYS A 422 38.58 -1.93 12.05
CA LYS A 422 39.36 -3.16 11.94
C LYS A 422 38.98 -4.04 10.74
N TYR A 423 37.70 -4.08 10.39
CA TYR A 423 37.16 -4.93 9.33
C TYR A 423 36.22 -4.14 8.42
N PRO A 424 36.75 -3.30 7.52
CA PRO A 424 35.95 -2.35 6.73
C PRO A 424 35.00 -3.01 5.73
N LEU A 425 35.25 -4.26 5.34
CA LEU A 425 34.41 -5.01 4.40
C LEU A 425 33.24 -5.73 5.07
N ILE A 426 33.23 -5.88 6.40
CA ILE A 426 32.16 -6.59 7.13
C ILE A 426 30.93 -5.70 7.28
N LYS A 427 29.74 -6.26 7.08
CA LYS A 427 28.47 -5.58 7.33
C LYS A 427 28.11 -5.57 8.82
N ILE A 428 27.49 -4.50 9.29
CA ILE A 428 27.08 -4.32 10.67
C ILE A 428 25.55 -4.42 10.75
N GLY A 429 25.09 -5.35 11.59
CA GLY A 429 23.69 -5.53 11.94
C GLY A 429 23.43 -5.12 13.38
N THR A 430 22.24 -4.64 13.70
CA THR A 430 21.87 -4.34 15.09
C THR A 430 20.42 -4.63 15.45
N THR A 431 20.19 -5.26 16.59
CA THR A 431 18.85 -5.49 17.15
C THR A 431 18.36 -4.23 17.87
N ILE A 432 17.23 -3.67 17.44
CA ILE A 432 16.72 -2.38 17.95
C ILE A 432 15.77 -2.52 19.14
N ASP A 433 15.49 -3.74 19.58
CA ASP A 433 14.52 -4.05 20.63
C ASP A 433 14.79 -3.34 21.96
N SER A 434 16.06 -3.24 22.40
CA SER A 434 16.36 -2.56 23.66
C SER A 434 16.27 -1.03 23.52
N ILE A 435 16.47 -0.48 22.33
CA ILE A 435 16.22 0.94 22.04
C ILE A 435 14.71 1.21 22.16
N ILE A 436 13.89 0.33 21.57
CA ILE A 436 12.43 0.37 21.68
C ILE A 436 11.99 0.25 23.14
N LYS A 437 12.61 -0.61 23.95
CA LYS A 437 12.28 -0.76 25.38
C LYS A 437 12.68 0.46 26.22
N SER A 438 13.90 0.96 26.03
CA SER A 438 14.52 1.95 26.94
C SER A 438 14.09 3.40 26.71
N LYS A 439 13.66 3.78 25.50
CA LYS A 439 13.33 5.18 25.16
C LYS A 439 11.84 5.45 25.25
N ASN A 440 11.47 6.66 25.68
CA ASN A 440 10.07 6.99 25.99
C ASN A 440 9.30 7.56 24.79
N THR A 441 9.99 8.20 23.85
CA THR A 441 9.35 8.80 22.67
C THR A 441 9.83 8.17 21.38
N LEU A 442 8.94 8.13 20.38
CA LEU A 442 9.26 7.67 19.04
C LEU A 442 10.43 8.46 18.42
N SER A 443 10.47 9.78 18.61
CA SER A 443 11.57 10.62 18.11
C SER A 443 12.94 10.22 18.64
N GLN A 444 13.05 9.88 19.93
CA GLN A 444 14.29 9.40 20.54
C GLN A 444 14.69 8.03 20.01
N ILE A 445 13.71 7.13 19.82
CA ILE A 445 13.94 5.81 19.23
C ILE A 445 14.53 5.96 17.82
N LEU A 446 13.88 6.76 16.97
CA LEU A 446 14.31 6.98 15.60
C LEU A 446 15.70 7.62 15.54
N HIS A 447 15.97 8.63 16.37
CA HIS A 447 17.29 9.27 16.44
C HIS A 447 18.41 8.28 16.83
N ASN A 448 18.15 7.41 17.81
CA ASN A 448 19.11 6.39 18.21
C ASN A 448 19.33 5.32 17.14
N ILE A 449 18.27 4.88 16.45
CA ILE A 449 18.40 3.89 15.36
C ILE A 449 19.25 4.47 14.22
N THR A 450 18.93 5.68 13.80
CA THR A 450 19.59 6.35 12.66
C THR A 450 21.05 6.70 12.93
N SER A 451 21.41 7.05 14.18
CA SER A 451 22.79 7.42 14.52
C SER A 451 23.78 6.24 14.54
N ILE A 452 23.32 4.99 14.65
CA ILE A 452 24.20 3.79 14.58
C ILE A 452 24.74 3.55 13.16
N LYS A 453 24.04 4.03 12.13
CA LYS A 453 24.39 3.84 10.71
C LYS A 453 24.64 2.36 10.34
N ALA A 454 23.84 1.43 10.85
CA ALA A 454 23.99 0.01 10.54
C ALA A 454 23.59 -0.31 9.08
N ASP A 455 24.09 -1.43 8.57
CA ASP A 455 23.68 -1.99 7.28
C ASP A 455 22.31 -2.68 7.40
N PHE A 456 22.02 -3.27 8.55
CA PHE A 456 20.74 -3.92 8.87
C PHE A 456 20.25 -3.62 10.29
N TYR A 457 18.94 -3.43 10.43
CA TYR A 457 18.26 -3.24 11.72
C TYR A 457 17.28 -4.39 11.95
N TYR A 458 17.38 -5.09 13.07
CA TYR A 458 16.56 -6.26 13.38
C TYR A 458 15.52 -5.94 14.45
N ILE A 459 14.27 -6.30 14.20
CA ILE A 459 13.21 -6.38 15.23
C ILE A 459 13.04 -7.85 15.58
N ASP A 460 13.48 -8.24 16.78
CA ASP A 460 13.38 -9.61 17.29
C ASP A 460 12.28 -9.75 18.37
N LEU A 461 11.56 -8.65 18.62
CA LEU A 461 10.30 -8.65 19.36
C LEU A 461 9.18 -9.26 18.52
N ASP A 462 8.41 -10.16 19.13
CA ASP A 462 7.08 -10.50 18.66
C ASP A 462 6.25 -9.21 18.43
N LEU A 463 5.49 -9.15 17.33
CA LEU A 463 4.85 -7.90 16.93
C LEU A 463 3.76 -7.45 17.92
N ASN A 464 3.12 -8.35 18.68
CA ASN A 464 2.19 -7.97 19.75
C ASN A 464 2.94 -7.32 20.91
N SER A 465 4.14 -7.83 21.22
CA SER A 465 5.04 -7.20 22.20
C SER A 465 5.58 -5.86 21.70
N PHE A 466 5.95 -5.75 20.43
CA PHE A 466 6.30 -4.49 19.79
C PHE A 466 5.15 -3.48 19.90
N TYR A 467 3.93 -3.89 19.56
CA TYR A 467 2.73 -3.06 19.67
C TYR A 467 2.52 -2.54 21.10
N ARG A 468 2.56 -3.42 22.10
CA ARG A 468 2.41 -3.01 23.52
C ARG A 468 3.44 -1.97 23.95
N LEU A 469 4.68 -2.07 23.47
CA LEU A 469 5.74 -1.11 23.79
C LEU A 469 5.64 0.19 22.98
N MET A 470 5.11 0.14 21.76
CA MET A 470 5.12 1.27 20.82
C MET A 470 3.81 2.06 20.80
N ALA A 471 2.67 1.45 21.13
CA ALA A 471 1.35 2.07 21.03
C ALA A 471 1.31 3.44 21.74
N HIS A 472 1.73 3.49 23.01
CA HIS A 472 1.79 4.73 23.80
C HIS A 472 2.91 5.70 23.37
N LYS A 473 3.94 5.22 22.64
CA LYS A 473 5.07 6.05 22.19
C LYS A 473 4.80 6.74 20.86
N VAL A 474 3.91 6.14 20.06
CA VAL A 474 3.38 6.68 18.80
C VAL A 474 2.18 7.59 19.08
N ALA A 475 1.30 7.21 20.01
CA ALA A 475 0.11 7.96 20.38
C ALA A 475 0.40 9.00 21.49
N GLN A 476 0.74 10.23 21.12
CA GLN A 476 0.70 11.38 22.04
C GLN A 476 -0.73 11.93 22.24
N SER A 477 -1.73 11.35 21.59
CA SER A 477 -3.16 11.69 21.66
C SER A 477 -4.00 10.45 22.01
N GLN A 478 -5.18 10.64 22.62
CA GLN A 478 -6.11 9.63 23.18
C GLN A 478 -6.74 8.65 22.15
N THR A 479 -5.99 8.10 21.20
CA THR A 479 -6.50 7.18 20.17
C THR A 479 -5.83 5.81 20.22
N ASP A 480 -6.65 4.76 20.37
CA ASP A 480 -6.24 3.35 20.32
C ASP A 480 -5.91 2.96 18.86
N HIS A 481 -4.65 3.09 18.48
CA HIS A 481 -4.13 2.56 17.21
C HIS A 481 -4.04 1.04 17.29
N ASN A 482 -4.31 0.31 16.20
CA ASN A 482 -4.08 -1.14 16.17
C ASN A 482 -2.63 -1.49 15.78
N LEU A 483 -2.25 -2.77 15.93
CA LEU A 483 -0.89 -3.24 15.66
C LEU A 483 -0.39 -2.87 14.26
N LYS A 484 -1.23 -3.07 13.25
CA LYS A 484 -0.90 -2.74 11.85
C LYS A 484 -0.57 -1.27 11.68
N GLN A 485 -1.40 -0.38 12.22
CA GLN A 485 -1.17 1.07 12.14
C GLN A 485 0.12 1.47 12.85
N VAL A 486 0.36 0.96 14.07
CA VAL A 486 1.58 1.26 14.84
C VAL A 486 2.85 0.83 14.07
N LEU A 487 2.85 -0.37 13.46
CA LEU A 487 3.98 -0.84 12.66
C LEU A 487 4.21 0.02 11.41
N LEU A 488 3.15 0.36 10.67
CA LEU A 488 3.26 1.19 9.47
C LEU A 488 3.67 2.64 9.78
N ILE A 489 3.23 3.20 10.90
CA ILE A 489 3.68 4.52 11.37
C ILE A 489 5.17 4.46 11.73
N PHE A 490 5.60 3.44 12.47
CA PHE A 490 7.02 3.26 12.80
C PHE A 490 7.90 3.17 11.54
N ILE A 491 7.50 2.35 10.57
CA ILE A 491 8.22 2.17 9.30
C ILE A 491 8.26 3.47 8.50
N SER A 492 7.13 4.18 8.38
CA SER A 492 7.06 5.43 7.62
C SER A 492 7.88 6.56 8.24
N GLN A 493 7.88 6.70 9.57
CA GLN A 493 8.66 7.71 10.27
C GLN A 493 10.16 7.40 10.34
N LEU A 494 10.55 6.13 10.28
CA LEU A 494 11.95 5.72 10.14
C LEU A 494 12.56 6.22 8.82
N GLY A 495 11.71 6.47 7.81
CA GLY A 495 12.09 7.00 6.52
C GLY A 495 12.66 5.93 5.57
N ASP A 496 12.49 6.17 4.28
CA ASP A 496 12.80 5.21 3.22
C ASP A 496 14.23 4.64 3.25
N GLU A 497 15.21 5.44 3.68
CA GLU A 497 16.62 5.04 3.74
C GLU A 497 16.87 3.94 4.78
N TYR A 498 16.26 4.06 5.97
CA TYR A 498 16.49 3.17 7.10
C TYR A 498 15.43 2.05 7.16
N ALA A 499 14.19 2.33 6.75
CA ALA A 499 13.12 1.34 6.63
C ALA A 499 13.52 0.19 5.68
N LYS A 500 14.16 0.50 4.55
CA LYS A 500 14.68 -0.50 3.59
C LYS A 500 15.85 -1.34 4.13
N LYS A 501 16.34 -1.07 5.34
CA LYS A 501 17.36 -1.87 6.06
C LYS A 501 16.77 -2.70 7.21
N LEU A 502 15.46 -2.60 7.45
CA LEU A 502 14.75 -3.25 8.55
C LEU A 502 14.43 -4.73 8.23
N ILE A 503 14.72 -5.64 9.17
CA ILE A 503 14.44 -7.07 9.08
C ILE A 503 13.62 -7.48 10.32
N ILE A 504 12.47 -8.12 10.11
CA ILE A 504 11.64 -8.64 11.20
C ILE A 504 11.95 -10.13 11.37
N THR A 505 12.41 -10.55 12.55
CA THR A 505 12.91 -11.92 12.80
C THR A 505 12.03 -12.75 13.74
N HIS A 506 10.99 -12.14 14.30
CA HIS A 506 10.08 -12.80 15.24
C HIS A 506 8.62 -12.62 14.80
N LEU A 507 8.18 -13.51 13.91
CA LEU A 507 6.78 -13.58 13.48
C LEU A 507 6.08 -14.77 14.12
N THR A 508 4.90 -14.51 14.66
CA THR A 508 4.03 -15.51 15.30
C THR A 508 2.69 -15.60 14.57
N HIS A 509 2.00 -16.71 14.73
CA HIS A 509 0.66 -16.93 14.19
C HIS A 509 -0.34 -15.96 14.82
N ASN A 510 -0.26 -15.75 16.14
CA ASN A 510 -1.08 -14.78 16.87
C ASN A 510 -0.84 -13.34 16.40
N SER A 511 0.42 -12.92 16.22
CA SER A 511 0.68 -11.54 15.76
C SER A 511 0.17 -11.26 14.35
N LEU A 512 0.14 -12.26 13.45
CA LEU A 512 -0.48 -12.12 12.13
C LEU A 512 -2.00 -11.99 12.20
N GLN A 513 -2.64 -12.71 13.11
CA GLN A 513 -4.08 -12.60 13.38
C GLN A 513 -4.42 -11.19 13.88
N ASP A 514 -3.68 -10.70 14.86
CA ASP A 514 -3.85 -9.36 15.42
C ASP A 514 -3.53 -8.25 14.41
N TYR A 515 -2.52 -8.44 13.56
CA TYR A 515 -2.19 -7.52 12.47
C TYR A 515 -3.38 -7.27 11.53
N TYR A 516 -4.12 -8.33 11.18
CA TYR A 516 -5.29 -8.24 10.31
C TYR A 516 -6.62 -8.15 11.08
N ASN A 517 -6.60 -8.06 12.42
CA ASN A 517 -7.77 -8.11 13.30
C ASN A 517 -8.73 -9.27 12.95
N THR A 518 -8.19 -10.48 12.74
CA THR A 518 -8.96 -11.66 12.33
C THR A 518 -8.70 -12.84 13.25
N SER A 519 -9.73 -13.59 13.60
CA SER A 519 -9.63 -14.85 14.35
C SER A 519 -9.30 -16.06 13.47
N SER A 520 -8.93 -15.84 12.20
CA SER A 520 -8.67 -16.92 11.27
C SER A 520 -7.46 -17.76 11.63
N GLN A 521 -7.66 -19.08 11.65
CA GLN A 521 -6.59 -20.05 11.83
C GLN A 521 -5.73 -20.27 10.56
N GLN A 522 -6.12 -19.67 9.42
CA GLN A 522 -5.44 -19.85 8.14
C GLN A 522 -4.25 -18.89 7.98
N THR A 523 -3.26 -19.04 8.85
CA THR A 523 -2.14 -18.11 9.03
C THR A 523 -1.18 -18.07 7.84
N HIS A 524 -1.13 -19.10 7.00
CA HIS A 524 -0.32 -19.12 5.77
C HIS A 524 -0.80 -18.10 4.73
N ILE A 525 -2.11 -17.81 4.67
CA ILE A 525 -2.66 -16.75 3.82
C ILE A 525 -2.34 -15.38 4.40
N LEU A 526 -2.52 -15.22 5.72
CA LEU A 526 -2.16 -13.97 6.42
C LEU A 526 -0.67 -13.66 6.23
N LEU A 527 0.19 -14.66 6.38
CA LEU A 527 1.62 -14.55 6.14
C LEU A 527 1.92 -14.14 4.70
N THR A 528 1.29 -14.78 3.71
CA THR A 528 1.49 -14.42 2.29
C THR A 528 1.10 -12.97 2.02
N ARG A 529 -0.05 -12.52 2.55
CA ARG A 529 -0.50 -11.13 2.44
C ARG A 529 0.48 -10.18 3.12
N PHE A 530 0.94 -10.52 4.32
CA PHE A 530 1.89 -9.73 5.10
C PHE A 530 3.24 -9.54 4.36
N LEU A 531 3.75 -10.62 3.75
CA LEU A 531 4.97 -10.57 2.92
C LEU A 531 4.82 -9.68 1.69
N VAL A 532 3.67 -9.76 1.00
CA VAL A 532 3.40 -8.94 -0.18
C VAL A 532 3.21 -7.47 0.20
N GLU A 533 2.50 -7.21 1.28
CA GLU A 533 2.19 -5.86 1.78
C GLU A 533 3.46 -5.10 2.19
N LEU A 534 4.37 -5.75 2.92
CA LEU A 534 5.60 -5.12 3.41
C LEU A 534 6.78 -5.19 2.43
N ASN A 535 6.63 -5.84 1.27
CA ASN A 535 7.72 -6.05 0.31
C ASN A 535 8.45 -4.76 -0.11
N GLN A 536 7.71 -3.66 -0.26
CA GLN A 536 8.29 -2.40 -0.71
C GLN A 536 8.87 -1.55 0.43
N SER A 537 8.42 -1.80 1.67
CA SER A 537 8.66 -0.94 2.83
C SER A 537 9.83 -1.38 3.70
N ILE A 538 10.16 -2.68 3.75
CA ILE A 538 11.26 -3.22 4.57
C ILE A 538 12.27 -4.04 3.77
N CYS A 539 13.38 -4.45 4.40
CA CYS A 539 14.44 -5.25 3.77
C CYS A 539 14.07 -6.73 3.63
N GLY A 540 13.44 -7.31 4.65
CA GLY A 540 13.10 -8.73 4.64
C GLY A 540 12.71 -9.31 5.99
N PHE A 541 12.78 -10.63 6.09
CA PHE A 541 12.22 -11.39 7.20
C PHE A 541 13.17 -12.50 7.65
N GLY A 542 13.14 -12.82 8.95
CA GLY A 542 13.84 -13.93 9.53
C GLY A 542 12.91 -14.97 10.14
N TYR A 543 13.30 -16.23 10.00
CA TYR A 543 12.57 -17.38 10.53
C TYR A 543 13.55 -18.36 11.19
N PRO A 544 13.18 -18.96 12.32
CA PRO A 544 13.90 -20.11 12.85
C PRO A 544 13.83 -21.27 11.84
N TYR A 545 14.96 -21.96 11.69
CA TYR A 545 14.99 -23.23 10.98
C TYR A 545 14.01 -24.22 11.60
N TYR A 546 14.04 -24.32 12.93
CA TYR A 546 13.12 -25.08 13.79
C TYR A 546 12.98 -24.36 15.15
N THR A 547 11.86 -24.53 15.85
CA THR A 547 11.65 -24.05 17.22
C THR A 547 10.56 -24.89 17.89
N ASP A 548 10.64 -25.07 19.20
CA ASP A 548 9.60 -25.76 19.99
C ASP A 548 8.37 -24.85 20.26
N ASP A 549 8.51 -23.55 20.01
CA ASP A 549 7.40 -22.59 20.08
C ASP A 549 6.46 -22.74 18.87
N ASN A 550 5.33 -23.42 19.09
CA ASN A 550 4.32 -23.67 18.07
C ASN A 550 3.61 -22.41 17.55
N ASP A 551 3.66 -21.28 18.27
CA ASP A 551 3.09 -20.02 17.78
C ASP A 551 4.04 -19.35 16.78
N ARG A 552 5.33 -19.67 16.82
CA ARG A 552 6.34 -19.04 15.96
C ARG A 552 6.40 -19.68 14.57
N ILE A 553 6.48 -18.84 13.55
CA ILE A 553 6.53 -19.29 12.15
C ILE A 553 7.94 -19.86 11.85
N MET A 554 8.03 -21.18 11.72
CA MET A 554 9.27 -21.91 11.44
C MET A 554 9.33 -22.44 10.00
N LEU A 555 10.53 -22.74 9.51
CA LEU A 555 10.73 -23.26 8.15
C LEU A 555 10.53 -24.78 8.07
N PHE A 556 10.96 -25.51 9.09
CA PHE A 556 10.84 -26.96 9.15
C PHE A 556 10.31 -27.36 10.52
N ASN A 557 9.50 -28.42 10.54
CA ASN A 557 9.05 -29.02 11.80
C ASN A 557 10.13 -29.95 12.40
N LYS A 558 9.84 -30.55 13.56
CA LYS A 558 10.71 -31.50 14.26
C LYS A 558 11.09 -32.75 13.44
N TYR A 559 10.39 -33.00 12.34
CA TYR A 559 10.60 -34.12 11.44
C TYR A 559 11.31 -33.71 10.13
N HIS A 560 11.89 -32.51 10.08
CA HIS A 560 12.53 -31.93 8.90
C HIS A 560 11.63 -31.85 7.66
N CYS A 561 10.31 -31.80 7.87
CA CYS A 561 9.35 -31.57 6.80
C CYS A 561 9.16 -30.06 6.60
N PRO A 562 9.12 -29.56 5.36
CA PRO A 562 8.97 -28.14 5.07
C PRO A 562 7.59 -27.64 5.50
N MET A 563 7.58 -26.49 6.17
CA MET A 563 6.37 -25.78 6.56
C MET A 563 5.81 -24.96 5.39
N PRO A 564 4.53 -24.53 5.43
CA PRO A 564 3.88 -23.82 4.32
C PRO A 564 4.64 -22.59 3.80
N ILE A 565 5.37 -21.90 4.67
CA ILE A 565 6.21 -20.74 4.33
C ILE A 565 7.27 -21.06 3.28
N VAL A 566 7.84 -22.27 3.29
CA VAL A 566 8.81 -22.73 2.30
C VAL A 566 8.18 -22.74 0.90
N HIS A 567 6.95 -23.25 0.80
CA HIS A 567 6.20 -23.25 -0.46
C HIS A 567 5.74 -21.85 -0.88
N ILE A 568 5.37 -20.99 0.06
CA ILE A 568 5.00 -19.58 -0.21
C ILE A 568 6.17 -18.85 -0.89
N TYR A 569 7.39 -18.96 -0.34
CA TYR A 569 8.57 -18.37 -0.99
C TYR A 569 8.86 -18.99 -2.36
N SER A 570 8.58 -20.28 -2.55
CA SER A 570 8.67 -20.92 -3.87
C SER A 570 7.72 -20.28 -4.90
N PHE A 571 6.55 -19.80 -4.49
CA PHE A 571 5.61 -19.06 -5.35
C PHE A 571 6.08 -17.63 -5.59
N LEU A 572 6.52 -16.94 -4.54
CA LEU A 572 6.98 -15.54 -4.61
C LEU A 572 8.26 -15.37 -5.45
N LYS A 573 9.06 -16.43 -5.59
CA LYS A 573 10.31 -16.44 -6.37
C LYS A 573 10.16 -15.87 -7.78
N ALA A 574 9.04 -16.15 -8.46
CA ALA A 574 8.78 -15.67 -9.82
C ALA A 574 8.52 -14.16 -9.92
N PHE A 575 8.15 -13.53 -8.80
CA PHE A 575 7.81 -12.11 -8.74
C PHE A 575 9.03 -11.23 -8.39
N PHE A 576 10.09 -11.81 -7.81
CA PHE A 576 11.27 -11.04 -7.44
C PHE A 576 11.92 -10.36 -8.64
N LYS A 577 12.24 -9.07 -8.47
CA LYS A 577 12.83 -8.19 -9.49
C LYS A 577 11.94 -7.96 -10.72
N GLN A 578 10.62 -8.17 -10.58
CA GLN A 578 9.65 -7.92 -11.64
C GLN A 578 8.76 -6.71 -11.31
N GLN A 579 8.22 -6.08 -12.35
CA GLN A 579 7.08 -5.18 -12.19
C GLN A 579 5.81 -6.03 -12.00
N VAL A 580 5.01 -5.68 -11.01
CA VAL A 580 3.85 -6.42 -10.56
C VAL A 580 2.60 -5.54 -10.52
N ALA A 581 1.46 -6.16 -10.81
CA ALA A 581 0.14 -5.63 -10.49
C ALA A 581 -0.31 -6.24 -9.16
N LEU A 582 -0.62 -5.38 -8.19
CA LEU A 582 -1.12 -5.77 -6.87
C LEU A 582 -2.64 -5.60 -6.83
N LEU A 583 -3.34 -6.71 -6.62
CA LEU A 583 -4.79 -6.77 -6.45
C LEU A 583 -5.11 -7.30 -5.04
N PRO A 584 -6.32 -7.07 -4.50
CA PRO A 584 -6.66 -7.48 -3.13
C PRO A 584 -6.46 -8.98 -2.87
N ASN A 585 -6.72 -9.81 -3.88
CA ASN A 585 -6.62 -11.26 -3.81
C ASN A 585 -5.64 -11.83 -4.86
N ALA A 586 -4.77 -11.02 -5.46
CA ALA A 586 -3.80 -11.52 -6.43
C ALA A 586 -2.55 -10.64 -6.55
N ILE A 587 -1.41 -11.26 -6.83
CA ILE A 587 -0.22 -10.59 -7.37
C ILE A 587 0.09 -11.17 -8.75
N ILE A 588 0.38 -10.29 -9.71
CA ILE A 588 0.59 -10.69 -11.10
C ILE A 588 1.87 -10.04 -11.61
N CYS A 589 2.74 -10.79 -12.28
CA CYS A 589 3.85 -10.23 -13.03
C CYS A 589 3.84 -10.74 -14.46
N LYS A 590 4.46 -9.97 -15.36
CA LYS A 590 4.66 -10.33 -16.76
C LYS A 590 6.15 -10.36 -17.03
N THR A 591 6.68 -11.54 -17.34
CA THR A 591 8.04 -11.71 -17.87
C THR A 591 8.00 -11.71 -19.40
N ASN A 592 9.15 -11.84 -20.07
CA ASN A 592 9.18 -11.88 -21.53
C ASN A 592 8.35 -13.04 -22.12
N TRP A 593 8.26 -14.17 -21.41
CA TRP A 593 7.66 -15.40 -21.94
C TRP A 593 6.50 -15.93 -21.11
N HIS A 594 6.27 -15.40 -19.91
CA HIS A 594 5.23 -15.93 -19.01
C HIS A 594 4.49 -14.83 -18.25
N TYR A 595 3.18 -15.01 -18.06
CA TYR A 595 2.47 -14.37 -16.95
C TYR A 595 2.58 -15.27 -15.72
N HIS A 596 2.93 -14.69 -14.58
CA HIS A 596 2.85 -15.34 -13.29
C HIS A 596 1.76 -14.68 -12.47
N ILE A 597 0.88 -15.48 -11.87
CA ILE A 597 -0.27 -15.03 -11.08
C ILE A 597 -0.25 -15.85 -9.79
N LEU A 598 -0.33 -15.19 -8.65
CA LEU A 598 -0.53 -15.85 -7.36
C LEU A 598 -1.81 -15.29 -6.75
N LEU A 599 -2.80 -16.15 -6.60
CA LEU A 599 -4.11 -15.82 -6.05
C LEU A 599 -4.16 -16.17 -4.56
N PHE A 600 -4.75 -15.28 -3.77
CA PHE A 600 -4.97 -15.44 -2.33
C PHE A 600 -6.45 -15.71 -2.07
N SER A 601 -6.77 -16.67 -1.21
CA SER A 601 -8.16 -16.81 -0.78
C SER A 601 -8.59 -15.62 0.09
N ASN A 602 -9.89 -15.32 0.08
CA ASN A 602 -10.45 -14.40 1.04
C ASN A 602 -10.76 -15.18 2.32
N VAL A 603 -10.12 -14.77 3.40
CA VAL A 603 -10.21 -15.39 4.73
C VAL A 603 -11.66 -15.44 5.25
N GLU A 604 -12.51 -14.50 4.82
CA GLU A 604 -13.91 -14.39 5.22
C GLU A 604 -14.88 -15.23 4.36
N LYS A 605 -14.46 -15.72 3.17
CA LYS A 605 -15.33 -16.47 2.25
C LYS A 605 -14.98 -17.95 2.23
N SER A 606 -15.99 -18.82 2.27
CA SER A 606 -15.81 -20.29 2.25
C SER A 606 -15.19 -20.80 0.94
N SER A 607 -15.61 -20.24 -0.19
CA SER A 607 -14.96 -20.41 -1.49
C SER A 607 -15.40 -19.32 -2.47
N PHE A 608 -14.54 -19.00 -3.44
CA PHE A 608 -14.89 -18.17 -4.58
C PHE A 608 -14.10 -18.64 -5.81
N LEU A 609 -14.70 -18.46 -6.97
CA LEU A 609 -14.22 -18.74 -8.29
C LEU A 609 -13.54 -17.49 -8.87
N VAL A 610 -12.46 -17.69 -9.61
CA VAL A 610 -11.67 -16.65 -10.24
C VAL A 610 -11.68 -16.88 -11.74
N ARG A 611 -12.23 -15.93 -12.50
CA ARG A 611 -12.23 -15.91 -13.97
C ARG A 611 -11.11 -15.03 -14.48
N ILE A 612 -10.08 -15.61 -15.09
CA ILE A 612 -8.97 -14.89 -15.70
C ILE A 612 -9.24 -14.76 -17.21
N ASN A 613 -9.65 -13.56 -17.61
CA ASN A 613 -9.82 -13.16 -19.00
C ASN A 613 -8.44 -12.79 -19.60
N HIS A 614 -8.17 -13.27 -20.80
CA HIS A 614 -6.89 -13.07 -21.47
C HIS A 614 -7.07 -12.70 -22.95
N HIS A 615 -6.01 -12.17 -23.57
CA HIS A 615 -6.01 -11.73 -24.97
C HIS A 615 -5.33 -12.72 -25.94
N PHE A 616 -4.98 -13.92 -25.49
CA PHE A 616 -4.34 -14.93 -26.34
C PHE A 616 -5.27 -15.40 -27.47
N ILE A 617 -4.68 -15.63 -28.65
CA ILE A 617 -5.40 -16.01 -29.88
C ILE A 617 -5.18 -17.48 -30.28
N LYS A 618 -4.34 -18.21 -29.54
CA LYS A 618 -4.04 -19.64 -29.71
C LYS A 618 -4.05 -20.31 -28.35
N SER A 619 -4.36 -21.61 -28.31
CA SER A 619 -4.28 -22.41 -27.09
C SER A 619 -2.86 -22.36 -26.50
N PHE A 620 -2.75 -22.26 -25.18
CA PHE A 620 -1.47 -22.04 -24.51
C PHE A 620 -1.32 -22.93 -23.26
N PRO A 621 -0.09 -23.30 -22.90
CA PRO A 621 0.15 -24.10 -21.70
C PRO A 621 -0.04 -23.26 -20.43
N VAL A 622 -0.70 -23.87 -19.45
CA VAL A 622 -0.91 -23.33 -18.11
C VAL A 622 -0.37 -24.32 -17.10
N PHE A 623 0.65 -23.90 -16.37
CA PHE A 623 1.15 -24.62 -15.22
C PHE A 623 0.60 -23.99 -13.95
N SER A 624 0.08 -24.77 -13.03
CA SER A 624 -0.52 -24.25 -11.82
C SER A 624 -0.13 -25.09 -10.60
N ARG A 625 -0.04 -24.44 -9.44
CA ARG A 625 0.30 -25.06 -8.17
C ARG A 625 -0.69 -24.59 -7.10
N LEU A 626 -1.34 -25.54 -6.42
CA LEU A 626 -2.31 -25.28 -5.37
C LEU A 626 -1.73 -25.66 -4.01
N LEU A 627 -1.65 -24.71 -3.09
CA LEU A 627 -1.41 -24.97 -1.66
C LEU A 627 -2.71 -24.76 -0.91
N ASN A 628 -3.16 -25.78 -0.18
CA ASN A 628 -4.39 -25.73 0.61
C ASN A 628 -4.31 -26.74 1.77
N LYS A 629 -5.39 -26.91 2.52
CA LYS A 629 -5.45 -27.86 3.64
C LYS A 629 -5.04 -29.30 3.29
N ASP A 630 -5.18 -29.73 2.04
CA ASP A 630 -4.94 -31.11 1.60
C ASP A 630 -3.57 -31.26 0.90
N HIS A 631 -2.93 -30.15 0.49
CA HIS A 631 -1.70 -30.14 -0.30
C HIS A 631 -0.70 -29.08 0.18
N GLY A 632 0.50 -29.51 0.59
CA GLY A 632 1.58 -28.62 1.06
C GLY A 632 1.36 -28.03 2.46
N MET A 633 0.44 -28.60 3.25
CA MET A 633 0.18 -28.23 4.64
C MET A 633 0.55 -29.39 5.57
N ILE A 634 1.84 -29.48 5.91
CA ILE A 634 2.37 -30.59 6.71
C ILE A 634 1.67 -30.77 8.07
N THR A 635 1.19 -29.69 8.68
CA THR A 635 0.47 -29.73 9.96
C THR A 635 -0.82 -30.56 9.91
N ASN A 636 -1.42 -30.69 8.72
CA ASN A 636 -2.62 -31.49 8.50
C ASN A 636 -2.28 -32.95 8.17
N LEU A 637 -1.12 -33.19 7.56
CA LEU A 637 -0.63 -34.55 7.24
C LEU A 637 0.00 -35.23 8.46
N LEU A 638 0.65 -34.45 9.33
CA LEU A 638 1.27 -34.89 10.58
C LEU A 638 0.75 -34.04 11.74
N PRO A 639 -0.36 -34.48 12.37
CA PRO A 639 -0.85 -33.90 13.61
C PRO A 639 0.23 -33.85 14.71
N SER A 640 0.26 -32.76 15.47
CA SER A 640 1.27 -32.50 16.51
C SER A 640 1.19 -33.46 17.71
N ASN A 641 0.07 -34.17 17.87
CA ASN A 641 -0.23 -35.10 18.97
C ASN A 641 0.23 -36.54 18.71
N ILE A 642 0.91 -36.84 17.60
CA ILE A 642 1.42 -38.18 17.31
C ILE A 642 2.71 -38.45 18.09
N ASP A 643 2.70 -39.50 18.90
CA ASP A 643 3.85 -39.98 19.66
C ASP A 643 4.86 -40.69 18.74
N GLN A 644 6.13 -40.28 18.82
CA GLN A 644 7.21 -40.69 17.91
C GLN A 644 7.53 -42.18 18.01
N LYS A 645 7.17 -42.83 19.12
CA LYS A 645 7.44 -44.25 19.35
C LYS A 645 6.61 -45.19 18.46
N ILE A 646 5.60 -44.67 17.76
CA ILE A 646 4.59 -45.47 17.05
C ILE A 646 4.93 -45.65 15.56
N PHE A 647 5.74 -44.76 14.94
CA PHE A 647 5.97 -44.76 13.49
C PHE A 647 7.46 -44.81 13.11
N GLY A 648 7.81 -45.62 12.11
CA GLY A 648 9.17 -45.67 11.54
C GLY A 648 9.50 -44.47 10.64
N LEU A 649 10.80 -44.16 10.52
CA LEU A 649 11.34 -43.06 9.69
C LEU A 649 10.84 -43.10 8.23
N SER A 650 10.61 -44.29 7.68
CA SER A 650 10.12 -44.49 6.31
C SER A 650 8.74 -43.86 6.04
N TYR A 651 7.85 -43.82 7.03
CA TYR A 651 6.54 -43.19 6.88
C TYR A 651 6.65 -41.66 6.86
N ILE A 652 7.57 -41.10 7.64
CA ILE A 652 7.85 -39.65 7.66
C ILE A 652 8.42 -39.24 6.31
N GLU A 653 9.36 -40.01 5.75
CA GLU A 653 9.90 -39.77 4.41
C GLU A 653 8.81 -39.81 3.32
N GLN A 654 7.90 -40.80 3.38
CA GLN A 654 6.77 -40.87 2.46
C GLN A 654 5.85 -39.65 2.57
N ILE A 655 5.49 -39.24 3.79
CA ILE A 655 4.66 -38.04 4.00
C ILE A 655 5.39 -36.79 3.49
N ASN A 656 6.68 -36.67 3.76
CA ASN A 656 7.49 -35.54 3.30
C ASN A 656 7.55 -35.49 1.76
N SER A 657 7.65 -36.64 1.10
CA SER A 657 7.61 -36.73 -0.37
C SER A 657 6.26 -36.28 -0.96
N ALA A 658 5.17 -36.42 -0.21
CA ALA A 658 3.84 -35.96 -0.59
C ALA A 658 3.54 -34.50 -0.16
N ASN A 659 4.38 -33.90 0.68
CA ASN A 659 4.18 -32.56 1.24
C ASN A 659 4.63 -31.47 0.26
N TYR A 660 3.92 -31.35 -0.86
CA TYR A 660 4.14 -30.30 -1.86
C TYR A 660 2.80 -29.74 -2.36
N PRO A 661 2.79 -28.49 -2.85
CA PRO A 661 1.62 -27.96 -3.54
C PRO A 661 1.24 -28.82 -4.76
N LEU A 662 -0.05 -29.09 -4.93
CA LEU A 662 -0.57 -29.87 -6.05
C LEU A 662 -0.25 -29.16 -7.36
N SER A 663 0.61 -29.76 -8.17
CA SER A 663 1.07 -29.19 -9.43
C SER A 663 0.30 -29.80 -10.60
N LYS A 664 -0.20 -28.97 -11.52
CA LYS A 664 -0.95 -29.38 -12.70
C LYS A 664 -0.49 -28.61 -13.93
N LEU A 665 -0.17 -29.33 -15.01
CA LEU A 665 0.08 -28.76 -16.33
C LEU A 665 -1.11 -29.10 -17.23
N SER A 666 -1.65 -28.10 -17.92
CA SER A 666 -2.76 -28.27 -18.86
C SER A 666 -2.62 -27.34 -20.06
N LEU A 667 -3.15 -27.75 -21.22
CA LEU A 667 -3.29 -26.89 -22.38
C LEU A 667 -4.67 -26.21 -22.32
N HIS A 668 -4.70 -24.89 -22.25
CA HIS A 668 -5.95 -24.11 -22.15
C HIS A 668 -6.43 -23.63 -23.53
N TYR A 669 -7.73 -23.71 -23.78
CA TYR A 669 -8.33 -23.27 -25.04
C TYR A 669 -8.64 -21.77 -25.02
N PHE A 670 -8.11 -21.04 -26.00
CA PHE A 670 -8.06 -19.58 -25.98
C PHE A 670 -9.40 -18.84 -26.09
N LYS A 671 -10.50 -19.50 -26.44
CA LYS A 671 -11.82 -18.83 -26.52
C LYS A 671 -12.53 -18.75 -25.18
N GLU A 672 -12.04 -19.45 -24.16
CA GLU A 672 -12.64 -19.50 -22.84
C GLU A 672 -11.75 -18.79 -21.81
N PRO A 673 -12.33 -18.15 -20.79
CA PRO A 673 -11.54 -17.66 -19.67
C PRO A 673 -10.98 -18.83 -18.84
N LEU A 674 -9.86 -18.60 -18.17
CA LEU A 674 -9.34 -19.52 -17.17
C LEU A 674 -10.19 -19.43 -15.90
N ILE A 675 -10.64 -20.56 -15.37
CA ILE A 675 -11.54 -20.61 -14.21
C ILE A 675 -10.91 -21.42 -13.08
N TYR A 676 -10.72 -20.81 -11.92
CA TYR A 676 -10.18 -21.45 -10.71
C TYR A 676 -11.11 -21.29 -9.53
N LYS A 677 -11.47 -22.39 -8.84
CA LYS A 677 -12.23 -22.33 -7.58
C LYS A 677 -11.26 -22.35 -6.39
N LEU A 678 -11.19 -21.25 -5.67
CA LEU A 678 -10.38 -21.09 -4.45
C LEU A 678 -11.25 -21.36 -3.22
N SER A 679 -10.83 -22.29 -2.37
CA SER A 679 -11.40 -22.49 -1.03
C SER A 679 -10.80 -21.50 -0.02
N GLN A 680 -11.42 -21.37 1.15
CA GLN A 680 -11.03 -20.45 2.24
C GLN A 680 -9.55 -20.53 2.65
N SER A 681 -8.89 -21.68 2.46
CA SER A 681 -7.49 -21.93 2.85
C SER A 681 -6.52 -22.09 1.68
N SER A 682 -6.86 -21.60 0.47
CA SER A 682 -6.09 -21.87 -0.74
C SER A 682 -5.21 -20.71 -1.22
N LEU A 683 -4.00 -21.05 -1.65
CA LEU A 683 -3.11 -20.23 -2.46
C LEU A 683 -2.91 -20.91 -3.81
N GLN A 684 -3.19 -20.21 -4.89
CA GLN A 684 -3.09 -20.74 -6.24
C GLN A 684 -2.05 -19.95 -7.03
N TYR A 685 -0.93 -20.59 -7.33
CA TYR A 685 0.05 -20.07 -8.28
C TYR A 685 -0.27 -20.57 -9.70
N ILE A 686 -0.18 -19.69 -10.68
CA ILE A 686 -0.47 -19.95 -12.09
C ILE A 686 0.64 -19.31 -12.92
N MET A 687 1.21 -20.09 -13.83
CA MET A 687 2.14 -19.65 -14.85
C MET A 687 1.53 -19.93 -16.22
N ILE A 688 1.34 -18.88 -16.99
CA ILE A 688 0.79 -18.93 -18.35
C ILE A 688 1.93 -18.64 -19.31
N ALA A 689 2.25 -19.58 -20.21
CA ALA A 689 3.24 -19.35 -21.25
C ALA A 689 2.66 -18.52 -22.40
N MET A 690 3.36 -17.45 -22.77
CA MET A 690 3.02 -16.61 -23.91
C MET A 690 3.64 -17.22 -25.17
N SER A 691 2.79 -17.81 -26.01
CA SER A 691 3.18 -18.36 -27.32
C SER A 691 3.35 -17.29 -28.38
#